data_AF-A0A061R8D4-F1
#
_entry.id   AF-A0A061R8D4-F1
#
_cell.length_a   1.000
_cell.length_b   1.000
_cell.length_c   1.000
_cell.angle_alpha   90.00
_cell.angle_beta   90.00
_cell.angle_gamma   90.00
#
_symmetry.space_group_name_H-M   'P 1'
#
loop_
_entity.id
_entity.type
_entity.pdbx_description
1 polymer ?
#
loop_
_entity_poly.entity_id
_entity_poly.type
_entity_poly.pdbx_seq_one_letter_code
_entity_poly.pdbx_strand_id
1 'polypeptide(L)'
;MRVTSNLARSNQNMVVQVRLEYPRSSSGSFSRSFSGCNPSRLDTQSCCSCSRNSPSELSLPLRRHCYRTELLCEKSLACISLLPTKHMERTRSRNLCKHKGKLPVSFSVRAAASAPSLQNLPIGTFSKSQPAGRPVWTGRFQEHHARGSGVTHRVSAAAEAVASQRIDELQRLSGHERSGLQAQIRPKQDDFSDVSATESLEDSECGQPGTRAGVPVFVMLPLDTVWVIEKDGSLVSQIKREQSLERGLETLRKAGVEGVMVDVWWGLTERDPQEYDFSAYEKLFEKIRGKDLKVQAVMSFHAAGGNVGDTCQVPLPQWVMEVGAEDPDIWYTDSNGVRNHECLSLGCDELPIFHGRTPVQIYRDFIAAFSDKFHSLFGECITEITVGLGPAGELRYPSYPEGDGRWRFPGVGQFQCYDKYMLADLKQAAEARGHPEWGLGGPHDAGHYNSKAWETGFFNSDSGNWNTAYGHFFLSWYSGMLIKHADRILTAAATAMNRPGMKRVHASTRVSDDGHMVYEFQPACCLGAKLAGVHWWFKSVSHAAELTAGYYNTRYRCGYHDFMYMAKQHGIRLHFTCVEMRDCEHPHDGRCSPEGLLEQMIEAADLMDVPLAGENALQRYDYHAFQRITHSAFGQSASAGRLVQVTFLRMGDLMFDNWSAFLQFLSSMRGDQSI
;
A
#
# COMPACT_ATOMS: atom_id res chain seq x y z
N MET A 1 23.93 -40.54 6.84
CA MET A 1 22.92 -39.47 6.80
C MET A 1 21.91 -39.81 5.72
N ARG A 2 20.66 -40.18 6.07
CA ARG A 2 19.56 -40.37 5.11
C ARG A 2 18.64 -39.16 5.23
N VAL A 3 18.48 -38.40 4.15
CA VAL A 3 17.49 -37.31 4.09
C VAL A 3 16.20 -37.88 3.53
N THR A 4 15.13 -37.85 4.33
CA THR A 4 13.76 -38.19 3.92
C THR A 4 12.92 -36.93 4.04
N SER A 5 12.61 -36.29 2.91
CA SER A 5 11.86 -35.03 2.88
C SER A 5 10.36 -35.28 2.63
N ASN A 6 9.53 -34.93 3.61
CA ASN A 6 8.11 -34.69 3.38
C ASN A 6 7.92 -33.21 3.03
N LEU A 7 7.29 -32.91 1.88
CA LEU A 7 6.92 -31.55 1.52
C LEU A 7 5.47 -31.26 1.94
N ALA A 8 5.30 -30.29 2.83
CA ALA A 8 4.02 -29.62 3.05
C ALA A 8 4.09 -28.21 2.45
N ARG A 9 3.02 -27.81 1.75
CA ARG A 9 2.81 -26.45 1.25
C ARG A 9 1.79 -25.75 2.13
N SER A 10 2.15 -24.62 2.73
CA SER A 10 1.15 -23.57 3.01
C SER A 10 1.07 -22.66 1.78
N ASN A 11 0.09 -21.74 1.74
CA ASN A 11 -0.14 -20.88 0.56
C ASN A 11 1.06 -20.00 0.18
N GLN A 12 2.07 -19.85 1.04
CA GLN A 12 3.27 -19.05 0.76
C GLN A 12 4.60 -19.71 1.16
N ASN A 13 4.61 -20.63 2.13
CA ASN A 13 5.84 -21.25 2.64
C ASN A 13 5.97 -22.73 2.24
N MET A 14 7.20 -23.12 1.89
CA MET A 14 7.58 -24.52 1.68
C MET A 14 8.31 -24.99 2.92
N VAL A 15 7.81 -26.09 3.50
CA VAL A 15 8.34 -26.69 4.71
C VAL A 15 9.10 -27.96 4.33
N VAL A 16 10.37 -28.06 4.75
CA VAL A 16 11.23 -29.23 4.54
C VAL A 16 11.64 -29.80 5.88
N GLN A 17 11.12 -30.99 6.21
CA GLN A 17 11.56 -31.74 7.39
C GLN A 17 12.80 -32.60 7.07
N VAL A 18 13.78 -32.60 7.97
CA VAL A 18 15.00 -33.42 7.88
C VAL A 18 15.19 -34.22 9.17
N ARG A 19 15.35 -35.54 9.02
CA ARG A 19 15.67 -36.46 10.12
C ARG A 19 17.17 -36.65 10.26
N LEU A 20 17.74 -36.22 11.38
CA LEU A 20 19.14 -36.51 11.74
C LEU A 20 19.23 -37.86 12.47
N GLU A 21 19.33 -38.95 11.71
CA GLU A 21 19.70 -40.25 12.28
C GLU A 21 21.21 -40.27 12.59
N TYR A 22 21.55 -40.03 13.86
CA TYR A 22 22.87 -40.37 14.38
C TYR A 22 23.02 -41.90 14.42
N PRO A 23 24.11 -42.47 13.85
CA PRO A 23 24.37 -43.89 14.02
C PRO A 23 24.61 -44.15 15.51
N ARG A 24 23.86 -45.09 16.10
CA ARG A 24 24.12 -45.56 17.46
C ARG A 24 25.55 -46.07 17.52
N SER A 25 26.39 -45.43 18.34
CA SER A 25 27.71 -45.95 18.67
C SER A 25 27.52 -47.32 19.32
N SER A 26 28.12 -48.35 18.74
CA SER A 26 28.24 -49.64 19.38
C SER A 26 29.10 -49.46 20.64
N SER A 27 28.52 -49.75 21.80
CA SER A 27 29.18 -49.67 23.11
C SER A 27 30.21 -50.79 23.28
N GLY A 28 31.34 -50.65 22.58
CA GLY A 28 32.53 -51.46 22.78
C GLY A 28 33.23 -51.08 24.08
N SER A 29 32.91 -51.78 25.16
CA SER A 29 33.60 -51.61 26.45
C SER A 29 35.06 -52.05 26.35
N PHE A 30 35.99 -51.09 26.34
CA PHE A 30 37.42 -51.36 26.47
C PHE A 30 38.00 -50.68 27.71
N SER A 31 38.13 -51.47 28.78
CA SER A 31 38.78 -51.04 30.02
C SER A 31 40.30 -51.19 29.92
N ARG A 32 41.04 -50.08 29.93
CA ARG A 32 42.46 -50.08 30.36
C ARG A 32 42.78 -48.84 31.18
N SER A 33 43.15 -49.09 32.43
CA SER A 33 43.82 -48.17 33.34
C SER A 33 45.25 -47.84 32.88
N PHE A 34 45.74 -46.62 33.10
CA PHE A 34 47.08 -46.39 33.66
C PHE A 34 47.25 -44.96 34.23
N SER A 35 48.15 -44.89 35.20
CA SER A 35 48.60 -43.78 36.07
C SER A 35 48.73 -42.35 35.52
N GLY A 36 48.18 -41.40 36.30
CA GLY A 36 48.80 -40.21 36.92
C GLY A 36 50.01 -39.48 36.31
N CYS A 37 49.90 -38.15 36.25
CA CYS A 37 50.89 -37.18 36.80
C CYS A 37 50.34 -35.74 36.82
N ASN A 38 50.82 -34.95 37.79
CA ASN A 38 50.71 -33.49 37.97
C ASN A 38 52.16 -33.01 38.32
N PRO A 39 52.58 -31.72 38.40
CA PRO A 39 51.87 -30.45 38.22
C PRO A 39 52.71 -29.35 37.47
N SER A 40 52.51 -28.08 37.86
CA SER A 40 53.28 -26.82 37.60
C SER A 40 52.68 -25.91 36.51
N ARG A 41 52.22 -24.66 36.77
CA ARG A 41 52.81 -23.44 37.40
C ARG A 41 53.96 -22.81 36.61
N LEU A 42 53.76 -21.57 36.17
CA LEU A 42 54.80 -20.52 36.10
C LEU A 42 54.15 -19.13 36.08
N ASP A 43 54.46 -18.32 37.10
CA ASP A 43 54.24 -16.87 37.13
C ASP A 43 55.33 -16.14 36.33
N THR A 44 55.03 -14.94 35.81
CA THR A 44 55.99 -13.81 35.86
C THR A 44 55.26 -12.46 35.87
N GLN A 45 55.66 -11.61 36.81
CA GLN A 45 55.16 -10.23 37.01
C GLN A 45 56.04 -9.18 36.30
N SER A 46 55.67 -7.90 36.49
CA SER A 46 56.54 -6.71 36.62
C SER A 46 56.77 -5.87 35.35
N CYS A 47 56.94 -4.54 35.42
CA CYS A 47 56.61 -3.55 36.46
C CYS A 47 56.79 -2.11 35.91
N CYS A 48 56.07 -1.13 36.48
CA CYS A 48 56.52 0.27 36.70
C CYS A 48 56.82 1.18 35.47
N SER A 49 56.72 2.52 35.49
CA SER A 49 56.30 3.48 36.54
C SER A 49 56.23 4.94 36.01
N CYS A 50 55.33 5.75 36.60
CA CYS A 50 55.45 7.22 36.83
C CYS A 50 55.48 8.22 35.63
N SER A 51 55.01 9.48 35.72
CA SER A 51 54.13 10.18 36.70
C SER A 51 53.83 11.64 36.27
N ARG A 52 52.80 12.28 36.89
CA ARG A 52 52.55 13.76 37.00
C ARG A 52 52.04 14.50 35.74
N ASN A 53 51.15 15.51 35.79
CA ASN A 53 50.66 16.39 36.88
C ASN A 53 49.12 16.65 36.82
N SER A 54 48.55 17.12 37.93
CA SER A 54 47.22 17.75 38.08
C SER A 54 47.40 19.26 38.43
N PRO A 55 46.37 20.16 38.51
CA PRO A 55 45.25 20.06 39.48
C PRO A 55 43.84 20.55 39.04
N SER A 56 42.89 20.20 39.91
CA SER A 56 41.46 20.53 40.11
C SER A 56 40.87 21.91 39.74
N GLU A 57 39.56 21.95 39.39
CA GLU A 57 38.41 22.43 40.22
C GLU A 57 37.08 22.30 39.41
N LEU A 58 36.03 21.57 39.83
CA LEU A 58 34.98 21.85 40.84
C LEU A 58 34.02 23.02 40.54
N SER A 59 32.80 22.72 40.03
CA SER A 59 31.51 23.04 40.69
C SER A 59 30.26 22.80 39.82
N LEU A 60 29.21 22.26 40.45
CA LEU A 60 27.83 22.18 39.96
C LEU A 60 26.93 23.01 40.89
N PRO A 61 25.81 23.56 40.40
CA PRO A 61 24.65 23.77 41.24
C PRO A 61 23.36 23.18 40.65
N LEU A 62 22.73 22.28 41.39
CA LEU A 62 21.34 21.85 41.18
C LEU A 62 20.36 22.98 41.51
N ARG A 63 19.33 23.21 40.66
CA ARG A 63 18.07 23.80 41.13
C ARG A 63 16.82 23.17 40.50
N ARG A 64 15.85 22.97 41.39
CA ARG A 64 14.50 22.42 41.24
C ARG A 64 13.66 23.19 40.20
N HIS A 65 12.80 22.47 39.48
CA HIS A 65 11.57 23.04 38.92
C HIS A 65 10.37 22.67 39.79
N CYS A 66 9.58 23.66 40.20
CA CYS A 66 8.26 23.47 40.77
C CYS A 66 7.22 23.47 39.64
N TYR A 67 6.30 22.52 39.64
CA TYR A 67 5.04 22.66 38.91
C TYR A 67 4.01 23.35 39.80
N ARG A 68 3.33 24.37 39.27
CA ARG A 68 2.17 25.00 39.89
C ARG A 68 1.02 24.98 38.89
N THR A 69 -0.06 24.30 39.25
CA THR A 69 -1.33 24.31 38.53
C THR A 69 -2.05 25.63 38.77
N GLU A 70 -2.61 26.22 37.70
CA GLU A 70 -3.70 27.19 37.80
C GLU A 70 -4.67 26.96 36.63
N LEU A 71 -5.92 26.61 36.94
CA LEU A 71 -7.05 26.82 36.04
C LEU A 71 -7.40 28.31 36.06
N LEU A 72 -7.85 28.86 34.94
CA LEU A 72 -8.83 29.96 34.98
C LEU A 72 -9.69 29.96 33.70
N CYS A 73 -10.84 30.61 33.81
CA CYS A 73 -12.02 30.38 32.97
C CYS A 73 -12.59 31.70 32.41
N GLU A 74 -13.24 31.61 31.25
CA GLU A 74 -14.28 32.49 30.71
C GLU A 74 -14.00 33.94 30.21
N LYS A 75 -14.65 34.20 29.05
CA LYS A 75 -15.35 35.44 28.60
C LYS A 75 -14.58 36.66 28.01
N SER A 76 -14.56 36.65 26.68
CA SER A 76 -15.04 37.71 25.75
C SER A 76 -14.61 39.19 25.94
N LEU A 77 -14.00 39.78 24.88
CA LEU A 77 -14.57 40.92 24.12
C LEU A 77 -13.74 41.37 22.89
N ALA A 78 -14.46 41.70 21.82
CA ALA A 78 -14.25 42.70 20.76
C ALA A 78 -12.88 42.99 20.09
N CYS A 79 -12.95 43.16 18.77
CA CYS A 79 -11.88 43.57 17.85
C CYS A 79 -11.16 44.89 18.21
N ILE A 80 -9.83 44.92 18.00
CA ILE A 80 -9.10 46.12 17.60
C ILE A 80 -8.18 45.75 16.41
N SER A 81 -8.28 46.53 15.33
CA SER A 81 -7.54 46.34 14.07
C SER A 81 -6.23 47.14 14.03
N LEU A 82 -5.12 46.51 13.67
CA LEU A 82 -3.86 47.20 13.31
C LEU A 82 -3.15 46.53 12.11
N LEU A 83 -3.15 47.22 10.97
CA LEU A 83 -2.08 47.23 9.96
C LEU A 83 -1.05 48.31 10.39
N PRO A 84 0.24 48.32 9.99
CA PRO A 84 0.80 48.02 8.66
C PRO A 84 2.09 47.14 8.74
N THR A 85 3.01 46.94 7.78
CA THR A 85 3.45 47.65 6.55
C THR A 85 3.96 46.69 5.47
N LYS A 86 3.86 47.09 4.19
CA LYS A 86 4.64 46.52 3.07
C LYS A 86 5.95 47.30 2.88
N HIS A 87 7.00 46.64 2.40
CA HIS A 87 8.13 47.30 1.75
C HIS A 87 8.38 46.71 0.35
N MET A 88 8.22 47.53 -0.68
CA MET A 88 8.87 47.39 -1.99
C MET A 88 10.30 47.98 -1.87
N GLU A 89 11.26 47.80 -2.80
CA GLU A 89 11.16 48.13 -4.22
C GLU A 89 12.44 47.77 -5.04
N ARG A 90 12.31 47.86 -6.38
CA ARG A 90 13.35 48.00 -7.46
C ARG A 90 13.90 46.68 -8.03
N THR A 91 14.12 46.50 -9.34
CA THR A 91 13.84 47.27 -10.59
C THR A 91 13.86 46.29 -11.81
N ARG A 92 13.69 46.60 -13.11
CA ARG A 92 13.66 47.84 -13.95
C ARG A 92 12.87 47.54 -15.24
N SER A 93 12.13 48.51 -15.79
CA SER A 93 11.57 48.46 -17.15
C SER A 93 12.13 49.61 -18.01
N ARG A 94 12.20 49.43 -19.33
CA ARG A 94 12.43 50.49 -20.33
C ARG A 94 11.27 50.51 -21.32
N ASN A 95 10.67 51.69 -21.48
CA ASN A 95 9.51 51.94 -22.35
C ASN A 95 9.91 52.33 -23.79
N LEU A 96 8.92 52.24 -24.70
CA LEU A 96 8.65 52.98 -25.96
C LEU A 96 8.25 51.98 -27.08
N CYS A 97 7.28 52.23 -27.96
CA CYS A 97 6.52 53.47 -28.23
C CYS A 97 5.04 53.17 -28.63
N LYS A 98 4.21 54.22 -28.74
CA LYS A 98 2.80 54.15 -29.18
C LYS A 98 2.69 54.11 -30.71
N HIS A 99 1.70 53.40 -31.25
CA HIS A 99 0.92 53.90 -32.40
C HIS A 99 -0.50 53.29 -32.45
N LYS A 100 -1.46 54.08 -32.94
CA LYS A 100 -2.87 53.67 -33.13
C LYS A 100 -3.05 52.99 -34.49
N GLY A 101 -3.89 51.95 -34.55
CA GLY A 101 -4.43 51.40 -35.80
C GLY A 101 -5.76 50.69 -35.55
N LYS A 102 -6.80 51.02 -36.33
CA LYS A 102 -8.08 50.29 -36.36
C LYS A 102 -8.01 49.22 -37.45
N LEU A 103 -8.61 48.04 -37.24
CA LEU A 103 -9.68 47.42 -38.05
C LEU A 103 -9.96 45.96 -37.58
N PRO A 104 -11.14 45.36 -37.90
CA PRO A 104 -11.62 44.12 -37.28
C PRO A 104 -11.59 42.88 -38.21
N VAL A 105 -11.50 41.68 -37.62
CA VAL A 105 -11.73 40.35 -38.25
C VAL A 105 -12.25 39.41 -37.14
N SER A 106 -13.57 39.32 -36.93
CA SER A 106 -14.52 38.33 -37.48
C SER A 106 -14.42 36.90 -36.91
N PHE A 107 -15.49 36.44 -36.24
CA PHE A 107 -15.67 35.05 -35.83
C PHE A 107 -16.12 34.19 -37.03
N SER A 108 -15.52 33.02 -37.20
CA SER A 108 -15.96 32.03 -38.19
C SER A 108 -16.91 31.01 -37.53
N VAL A 109 -18.21 31.23 -37.71
CA VAL A 109 -19.22 30.18 -37.51
C VAL A 109 -19.38 29.45 -38.85
N ARG A 110 -19.15 28.14 -38.88
CA ARG A 110 -19.55 27.28 -40.01
C ARG A 110 -20.65 26.32 -39.59
N ALA A 111 -21.89 26.76 -39.83
CA ALA A 111 -22.98 25.84 -40.14
C ALA A 111 -23.07 25.71 -41.66
N ALA A 112 -23.17 24.48 -42.16
CA ALA A 112 -23.53 24.22 -43.56
C ALA A 112 -24.27 22.88 -43.63
N ALA A 113 -25.51 22.92 -44.08
CA ALA A 113 -26.31 21.75 -44.40
C ALA A 113 -26.83 21.89 -45.83
N SER A 114 -26.68 20.86 -46.64
CA SER A 114 -27.60 20.53 -47.73
C SER A 114 -27.26 19.15 -48.32
N ALA A 115 -28.30 18.41 -48.70
CA ALA A 115 -28.21 17.12 -49.38
C ALA A 115 -28.54 17.29 -50.88
N PRO A 116 -28.40 16.21 -51.67
CA PRO A 116 -29.25 15.97 -52.83
C PRO A 116 -30.08 14.67 -52.69
N SER A 117 -31.30 14.72 -53.21
CA SER A 117 -32.22 13.59 -53.44
C SER A 117 -31.84 12.84 -54.74
N LEU A 118 -32.22 11.57 -54.98
CA LEU A 118 -33.59 11.09 -55.32
C LEU A 118 -33.66 9.55 -55.43
N GLN A 119 -34.88 8.99 -55.28
CA GLN A 119 -35.44 7.78 -55.97
C GLN A 119 -34.72 6.41 -55.76
N ASN A 120 -35.33 5.35 -55.18
CA ASN A 120 -36.65 4.78 -55.48
C ASN A 120 -37.17 3.82 -54.37
N LEU A 121 -38.50 3.73 -54.27
CA LEU A 121 -39.31 2.69 -53.59
C LEU A 121 -40.03 1.87 -54.70
N PRO A 122 -40.44 0.59 -54.52
CA PRO A 122 -41.61 0.28 -53.66
C PRO A 122 -41.72 -1.11 -52.97
N ILE A 123 -42.33 -1.08 -51.77
CA ILE A 123 -43.53 -1.86 -51.31
C ILE A 123 -43.52 -3.40 -51.35
N GLY A 124 -43.79 -4.01 -50.17
CA GLY A 124 -44.29 -5.39 -50.02
C GLY A 124 -44.65 -5.71 -48.55
N THR A 125 -45.89 -6.14 -48.27
CA THR A 125 -46.50 -6.14 -46.92
C THR A 125 -46.94 -7.52 -46.38
N PHE A 126 -46.84 -7.69 -45.05
CA PHE A 126 -47.63 -8.56 -44.14
C PHE A 126 -47.81 -10.08 -44.41
N SER A 127 -47.54 -10.91 -43.39
CA SER A 127 -48.59 -11.53 -42.53
C SER A 127 -48.02 -12.48 -41.44
N LYS A 128 -48.86 -12.90 -40.48
CA LYS A 128 -48.54 -13.82 -39.36
C LYS A 128 -49.17 -15.21 -39.59
N SER A 129 -48.47 -16.30 -39.21
CA SER A 129 -49.06 -17.46 -38.51
C SER A 129 -48.03 -18.53 -38.09
N GLN A 130 -48.32 -19.20 -36.97
CA GLN A 130 -47.75 -20.49 -36.49
C GLN A 130 -48.72 -21.65 -36.91
N PRO A 131 -48.51 -22.97 -36.62
CA PRO A 131 -47.53 -23.62 -35.71
C PRO A 131 -46.89 -24.97 -36.18
N ALA A 132 -46.10 -25.54 -35.26
CA ALA A 132 -45.88 -26.99 -34.98
C ALA A 132 -44.80 -27.80 -35.74
N GLY A 133 -44.10 -28.67 -34.99
CA GLY A 133 -43.26 -29.77 -35.49
C GLY A 133 -41.95 -30.01 -34.71
N ARG A 134 -41.91 -31.00 -33.81
CA ARG A 134 -40.65 -31.57 -33.28
C ARG A 134 -40.04 -32.53 -34.32
N PRO A 135 -38.74 -32.82 -34.24
CA PRO A 135 -38.38 -34.22 -33.97
C PRO A 135 -37.33 -34.39 -32.87
N VAL A 136 -37.36 -35.57 -32.24
CA VAL A 136 -36.36 -36.07 -31.28
C VAL A 136 -35.35 -36.92 -32.04
N TRP A 137 -34.06 -36.80 -31.69
CA TRP A 137 -33.09 -37.89 -31.89
C TRP A 137 -32.25 -38.10 -30.65
N THR A 138 -32.14 -39.37 -30.24
CA THR A 138 -31.46 -39.82 -29.03
C THR A 138 -30.03 -40.27 -29.33
N GLY A 139 -29.05 -39.79 -28.57
CA GLY A 139 -27.67 -40.28 -28.61
C GLY A 139 -27.08 -40.33 -27.20
N ARG A 140 -26.63 -41.51 -26.77
CA ARG A 140 -26.02 -41.72 -25.44
C ARG A 140 -24.65 -41.05 -25.37
N PHE A 141 -24.36 -40.39 -24.25
CA PHE A 141 -22.99 -40.27 -23.75
C PHE A 141 -22.93 -40.86 -22.34
N GLN A 142 -21.89 -41.64 -22.07
CA GLN A 142 -21.71 -42.35 -20.80
C GLN A 142 -21.16 -41.42 -19.73
N GLU A 143 -21.71 -41.50 -18.53
CA GLU A 143 -21.15 -40.87 -17.35
C GLU A 143 -19.83 -41.57 -16.96
N HIS A 144 -18.73 -40.82 -16.94
CA HIS A 144 -17.56 -41.19 -16.14
C HIS A 144 -17.56 -40.36 -14.85
N HIS A 145 -17.96 -40.99 -13.75
CA HIS A 145 -17.84 -40.38 -12.43
C HIS A 145 -16.37 -40.14 -12.06
N ALA A 146 -15.97 -38.87 -12.00
CA ALA A 146 -14.82 -38.43 -11.23
C ALA A 146 -15.32 -37.75 -9.94
N ARG A 147 -15.10 -38.38 -8.78
CA ARG A 147 -15.42 -37.78 -7.47
C ARG A 147 -14.33 -36.73 -7.13
N GLY A 148 -14.70 -35.44 -7.21
CA GLY A 148 -13.85 -34.31 -6.82
C GLY A 148 -14.42 -33.56 -5.60
N SER A 149 -13.58 -33.31 -4.62
CA SER A 149 -13.87 -32.76 -3.27
C SER A 149 -14.67 -31.43 -3.23
N GLY A 150 -15.91 -31.48 -2.75
CA GLY A 150 -16.71 -30.29 -2.38
C GLY A 150 -16.40 -29.74 -0.98
N VAL A 151 -15.13 -29.43 -0.68
CA VAL A 151 -14.68 -29.03 0.67
C VAL A 151 -14.33 -27.53 0.78
N THR A 152 -13.93 -26.89 -0.32
CA THR A 152 -13.40 -25.50 -0.29
C THR A 152 -14.47 -24.44 0.01
N HIS A 153 -15.66 -24.52 -0.58
CA HIS A 153 -16.70 -23.48 -0.42
C HIS A 153 -17.36 -23.39 0.97
N ARG A 154 -17.22 -24.40 1.85
CA ARG A 154 -17.78 -24.33 3.21
C ARG A 154 -16.83 -23.70 4.24
N VAL A 155 -15.55 -23.55 3.91
CA VAL A 155 -14.55 -23.03 4.86
C VAL A 155 -14.55 -21.49 4.89
N SER A 156 -14.75 -20.81 3.75
CA SER A 156 -14.78 -19.33 3.73
C SER A 156 -15.99 -18.77 4.49
N ALA A 157 -17.21 -19.25 4.22
CA ALA A 157 -18.42 -18.78 4.91
C ALA A 157 -18.39 -19.05 6.42
N ALA A 158 -17.73 -20.13 6.86
CA ALA A 158 -17.52 -20.41 8.28
C ALA A 158 -16.47 -19.48 8.91
N ALA A 159 -15.39 -19.17 8.20
CA ALA A 159 -14.37 -18.21 8.64
C ALA A 159 -14.94 -16.78 8.72
N GLU A 160 -15.74 -16.36 7.74
CA GLU A 160 -16.46 -15.08 7.74
C GLU A 160 -17.42 -14.99 8.94
N ALA A 161 -18.21 -16.02 9.21
CA ALA A 161 -19.13 -16.06 10.35
C ALA A 161 -18.40 -15.98 11.71
N VAL A 162 -17.27 -16.68 11.87
CA VAL A 162 -16.45 -16.66 13.09
C VAL A 162 -15.73 -15.31 13.27
N ALA A 163 -15.26 -14.69 12.17
CA ALA A 163 -14.69 -13.35 12.20
C ALA A 163 -15.73 -12.30 12.59
N SER A 164 -16.92 -12.33 11.98
CA SER A 164 -18.03 -11.45 12.37
C SER A 164 -18.45 -11.65 13.83
N GLN A 165 -18.52 -12.89 14.35
CA GLN A 165 -18.83 -13.13 15.77
C GLN A 165 -17.78 -12.53 16.71
N ARG A 166 -16.48 -12.69 16.43
CA ARG A 166 -15.40 -12.10 17.25
C ARG A 166 -15.39 -10.57 17.20
N ILE A 167 -15.72 -9.98 16.05
CA ILE A 167 -15.82 -8.52 15.89
C ILE A 167 -17.04 -7.99 16.66
N ASP A 168 -18.19 -8.67 16.58
CA ASP A 168 -19.39 -8.38 17.39
C ASP A 168 -19.12 -8.47 18.90
N GLU A 169 -18.38 -9.48 19.36
CA GLU A 169 -18.00 -9.63 20.78
C GLU A 169 -17.10 -8.47 21.25
N LEU A 170 -16.12 -8.05 20.44
CA LEU A 170 -15.26 -6.90 20.75
C LEU A 170 -16.01 -5.56 20.71
N GLN A 171 -17.08 -5.45 19.91
CA GLN A 171 -17.90 -4.24 19.77
C GLN A 171 -19.00 -4.10 20.84
N ARG A 172 -19.39 -5.18 21.53
CA ARG A 172 -20.42 -5.15 22.59
C ARG A 172 -19.91 -4.74 23.98
N LEU A 173 -18.60 -4.69 24.20
CA LEU A 173 -18.00 -4.32 25.50
C LEU A 173 -17.95 -2.80 25.69
N SER A 174 -18.39 -2.33 26.87
CA SER A 174 -18.39 -0.91 27.21
C SER A 174 -16.98 -0.39 27.54
N GLY A 175 -16.79 0.93 27.45
CA GLY A 175 -15.49 1.57 27.65
C GLY A 175 -14.87 1.38 29.06
N HIS A 176 -15.66 0.99 30.07
CA HIS A 176 -15.15 0.64 31.41
C HIS A 176 -14.72 -0.82 31.56
N GLU A 177 -15.18 -1.73 30.70
CA GLU A 177 -14.81 -3.15 30.74
C GLU A 177 -13.45 -3.39 30.06
N ARG A 178 -13.11 -2.59 29.04
CA ARG A 178 -11.80 -2.67 28.35
C ARG A 178 -10.60 -2.33 29.24
N SER A 179 -10.74 -1.38 30.18
CA SER A 179 -9.67 -1.06 31.14
C SER A 179 -9.51 -2.11 32.24
N GLY A 180 -10.58 -2.84 32.58
CA GLY A 180 -10.54 -3.94 33.55
C GLY A 180 -9.75 -5.16 33.08
N LEU A 181 -9.93 -5.59 31.82
CA LEU A 181 -9.18 -6.73 31.28
C LEU A 181 -7.68 -6.45 31.11
N GLN A 182 -7.28 -5.22 30.79
CA GLN A 182 -5.85 -4.85 30.72
C GLN A 182 -5.15 -4.96 32.09
N ALA A 183 -5.89 -4.90 33.21
CA ALA A 183 -5.33 -5.05 34.55
C ALA A 183 -5.23 -6.52 35.02
N GLN A 184 -5.86 -7.48 34.33
CA GLN A 184 -5.86 -8.90 34.72
C GLN A 184 -4.82 -9.76 33.98
N ILE A 185 -4.13 -9.21 32.97
CA ILE A 185 -2.98 -9.86 32.32
C ILE A 185 -1.69 -9.45 33.04
N ARG A 186 -1.56 -9.87 34.30
CA ARG A 186 -0.28 -10.02 35.00
C ARG A 186 -0.28 -11.38 35.69
N PRO A 187 0.74 -12.23 35.49
CA PRO A 187 0.82 -13.49 36.21
C PRO A 187 0.99 -13.19 37.72
N LYS A 188 0.13 -13.81 38.54
CA LYS A 188 0.38 -13.88 39.98
C LYS A 188 1.60 -14.77 40.21
N GLN A 189 2.58 -14.26 40.95
CA GLN A 189 3.50 -15.13 41.68
C GLN A 189 2.73 -15.69 42.88
N ASP A 190 2.65 -17.00 42.98
CA ASP A 190 2.30 -17.72 44.21
C ASP A 190 3.35 -18.81 44.46
N ASP A 191 3.62 -19.05 45.75
CA ASP A 191 4.74 -19.77 46.36
C ASP A 191 5.34 -21.00 45.65
N PHE A 192 6.67 -21.00 45.56
CA PHE A 192 7.49 -22.13 46.00
C PHE A 192 8.69 -21.62 46.80
N SER A 193 8.78 -22.04 48.06
CA SER A 193 9.92 -21.75 48.92
C SER A 193 10.59 -23.04 49.42
N ASP A 194 11.90 -22.91 49.64
CA ASP A 194 12.76 -23.74 50.49
C ASP A 194 13.21 -25.14 50.01
N VAL A 195 14.36 -25.17 49.31
CA VAL A 195 15.54 -25.95 49.75
C VAL A 195 16.80 -25.14 49.46
N SER A 196 17.72 -25.06 50.43
CA SER A 196 18.97 -24.28 50.35
C SER A 196 20.16 -25.07 49.79
N ALA A 197 20.99 -24.41 48.96
CA ALA A 197 22.44 -24.64 48.91
C ALA A 197 23.17 -23.50 48.14
N THR A 198 24.19 -22.94 48.78
CA THR A 198 25.11 -21.89 48.35
C THR A 198 26.06 -22.29 47.22
N GLU A 199 26.34 -21.40 46.24
CA GLU A 199 27.64 -20.68 46.09
C GLU A 199 27.77 -19.87 44.78
N SER A 200 28.50 -18.75 44.87
CA SER A 200 29.12 -17.90 43.81
C SER A 200 28.40 -17.67 42.47
N LEU A 201 27.85 -16.45 42.31
CA LEU A 201 27.66 -15.81 41.00
C LEU A 201 28.86 -14.91 40.68
N GLU A 202 29.43 -15.04 39.49
CA GLU A 202 30.31 -14.03 38.90
C GLU A 202 29.46 -12.98 38.16
N ASP A 203 29.89 -11.71 38.21
CA ASP A 203 29.16 -10.59 37.62
C ASP A 203 29.05 -10.71 36.09
N SER A 204 27.83 -10.66 35.57
CA SER A 204 27.54 -10.41 34.16
C SER A 204 26.86 -9.05 34.02
N GLU A 205 27.53 -8.13 33.33
CA GLU A 205 27.13 -6.74 33.24
C GLU A 205 25.74 -6.57 32.61
N CYS A 206 24.91 -5.71 33.22
CA CYS A 206 23.64 -5.29 32.65
C CYS A 206 23.88 -4.47 31.37
N GLY A 207 23.53 -5.04 30.22
CA GLY A 207 23.68 -4.39 28.91
C GLY A 207 22.91 -3.05 28.81
N GLN A 208 23.56 -2.07 28.19
CA GLN A 208 22.99 -0.76 27.87
C GLN A 208 21.79 -0.89 26.91
N PRO A 209 20.84 0.08 26.89
CA PRO A 209 19.77 0.11 25.89
C PRO A 209 20.37 0.21 24.48
N GLY A 210 20.18 -0.84 23.68
CA GLY A 210 20.75 -0.93 22.34
C GLY A 210 20.23 0.17 21.40
N THR A 211 21.13 0.70 20.57
CA THR A 211 20.80 1.65 19.52
C THR A 211 19.78 1.05 18.55
N ARG A 212 18.62 1.71 18.40
CA ARG A 212 17.57 1.28 17.47
C ARG A 212 18.13 1.35 16.05
N ALA A 213 18.07 0.26 15.30
CA ALA A 213 18.59 0.22 13.93
C ALA A 213 17.88 1.23 13.02
N GLY A 214 18.61 1.82 12.07
CA GLY A 214 18.06 2.77 11.10
C GLY A 214 16.94 2.17 10.23
N VAL A 215 16.06 3.03 9.74
CA VAL A 215 14.95 2.66 8.85
C VAL A 215 15.37 2.92 7.39
N PRO A 216 15.35 1.90 6.51
CA PRO A 216 15.84 2.05 5.14
C PRO A 216 15.00 3.05 4.35
N VAL A 217 15.70 3.90 3.59
CA VAL A 217 15.09 4.87 2.68
C VAL A 217 15.29 4.42 1.23
N PHE A 218 14.19 4.30 0.51
CA PHE A 218 14.14 4.16 -0.94
C PHE A 218 13.77 5.50 -1.58
N VAL A 219 14.02 5.67 -2.88
CA VAL A 219 13.60 6.87 -3.62
C VAL A 219 12.86 6.45 -4.89
N MET A 220 11.68 7.03 -5.15
CA MET A 220 10.96 6.81 -6.41
C MET A 220 11.76 7.41 -7.58
N LEU A 221 11.94 6.66 -8.67
CA LEU A 221 12.49 7.19 -9.92
C LEU A 221 11.46 8.11 -10.63
N PRO A 222 11.85 8.98 -11.58
CA PRO A 222 10.90 9.73 -12.41
C PRO A 222 9.82 8.83 -13.04
N LEU A 223 8.58 9.31 -13.13
CA LEU A 223 7.46 8.56 -13.73
C LEU A 223 7.77 8.13 -15.17
N ASP A 224 8.50 8.97 -15.90
CA ASP A 224 8.91 8.79 -17.29
C ASP A 224 10.28 8.10 -17.47
N THR A 225 10.77 7.39 -16.45
CA THR A 225 12.07 6.69 -16.47
C THR A 225 12.22 5.73 -17.65
N VAL A 226 11.15 4.99 -17.96
CA VAL A 226 11.04 4.18 -19.18
C VAL A 226 10.05 4.85 -20.11
N TRP A 227 10.37 4.88 -21.40
CA TRP A 227 9.51 5.45 -22.43
C TRP A 227 9.60 4.66 -23.74
N VAL A 228 8.53 4.67 -24.53
CA VAL A 228 8.50 4.07 -25.87
C VAL A 228 8.64 5.18 -26.91
N ILE A 229 9.56 5.01 -27.86
CA ILE A 229 9.71 5.91 -29.02
C ILE A 229 9.50 5.13 -30.32
N GLU A 230 9.00 5.80 -31.34
CA GLU A 230 9.06 5.28 -32.70
C GLU A 230 10.47 5.50 -33.27
N LYS A 231 11.07 4.43 -33.81
CA LYS A 231 12.37 4.45 -34.47
C LYS A 231 12.37 3.47 -35.63
N ASP A 232 12.75 3.95 -36.81
CA ASP A 232 12.85 3.13 -38.03
C ASP A 232 11.54 2.34 -38.34
N GLY A 233 10.38 2.94 -38.03
CA GLY A 233 9.05 2.33 -38.20
C GLY A 233 8.67 1.28 -37.15
N SER A 234 9.47 1.12 -36.08
CA SER A 234 9.22 0.19 -34.97
C SER A 234 9.10 0.93 -33.65
N LEU A 235 8.25 0.45 -32.74
CA LEU A 235 8.19 0.96 -31.37
C LEU A 235 9.30 0.32 -30.52
N VAL A 236 10.13 1.16 -29.89
CA VAL A 236 11.29 0.74 -29.11
C VAL A 236 11.20 1.33 -27.70
N SER A 237 11.21 0.45 -26.69
CA SER A 237 11.32 0.83 -25.28
C SER A 237 12.75 1.27 -24.95
N GLN A 238 12.91 2.39 -24.24
CA GLN A 238 14.22 2.89 -23.81
C GLN A 238 14.15 3.58 -22.44
N ILE A 239 15.32 3.75 -21.82
CA ILE A 239 15.49 4.55 -20.60
C ILE A 239 15.58 6.03 -21.00
N LYS A 240 14.67 6.86 -20.47
CA LYS A 240 14.68 8.30 -20.73
C LYS A 240 15.80 8.96 -19.93
N ARG A 241 16.56 9.86 -20.56
CA ARG A 241 17.70 10.58 -19.96
C ARG A 241 18.72 9.65 -19.25
N GLU A 242 18.99 8.49 -19.84
CA GLU A 242 19.80 7.39 -19.25
C GLU A 242 21.09 7.84 -18.52
N GLN A 243 21.89 8.72 -19.11
CA GLN A 243 23.13 9.22 -18.48
C GLN A 243 22.89 10.04 -17.20
N SER A 244 21.80 10.82 -17.16
CA SER A 244 21.42 11.59 -15.97
C SER A 244 20.87 10.66 -14.88
N LEU A 245 20.10 9.64 -15.27
CA LEU A 245 19.60 8.60 -14.37
C LEU A 245 20.77 7.86 -13.69
N GLU A 246 21.78 7.41 -14.44
CA GLU A 246 22.95 6.73 -13.87
C GLU A 246 23.72 7.58 -12.85
N ARG A 247 23.87 8.88 -13.13
CA ARG A 247 24.48 9.83 -12.19
C ARG A 247 23.61 10.02 -10.95
N GLY A 248 22.28 10.06 -11.11
CA GLY A 248 21.32 10.09 -10.01
C GLY A 248 21.43 8.85 -9.12
N LEU A 249 21.40 7.65 -9.69
CA LEU A 249 21.56 6.37 -8.99
C LEU A 249 22.89 6.31 -8.21
N GLU A 250 24.00 6.72 -8.83
CA GLU A 250 25.31 6.76 -8.14
C GLU A 250 25.33 7.79 -6.99
N THR A 251 24.64 8.91 -7.15
CA THR A 251 24.53 9.96 -6.11
C THR A 251 23.66 9.49 -4.94
N LEU A 252 22.54 8.81 -5.22
CA LEU A 252 21.69 8.16 -4.22
C LEU A 252 22.47 7.10 -3.43
N ARG A 253 23.21 6.22 -4.11
CA ARG A 253 24.03 5.19 -3.45
C ARG A 253 25.07 5.81 -2.52
N LYS A 254 25.79 6.84 -2.96
CA LYS A 254 26.79 7.56 -2.15
C LYS A 254 26.20 8.26 -0.92
N ALA A 255 24.92 8.63 -0.96
CA ALA A 255 24.20 9.18 0.20
C ALA A 255 23.73 8.11 1.20
N GLY A 256 23.88 6.81 0.88
CA GLY A 256 23.41 5.70 1.69
C GLY A 256 21.89 5.48 1.57
N VAL A 257 21.31 5.74 0.40
CA VAL A 257 19.97 5.27 0.02
C VAL A 257 20.03 3.75 -0.20
N GLU A 258 19.00 3.03 0.27
CA GLU A 258 18.92 1.56 0.23
C GLU A 258 18.56 1.03 -1.16
N GLY A 259 17.69 1.76 -1.87
CA GLY A 259 17.20 1.36 -3.18
C GLY A 259 16.29 2.39 -3.82
N VAL A 260 15.62 1.98 -4.89
CA VAL A 260 14.68 2.81 -5.63
C VAL A 260 13.36 2.09 -5.88
N MET A 261 12.28 2.86 -5.97
CA MET A 261 10.98 2.36 -6.44
C MET A 261 10.76 2.82 -7.88
N VAL A 262 10.21 1.95 -8.74
CA VAL A 262 9.92 2.29 -10.13
C VAL A 262 8.65 1.64 -10.65
N ASP A 263 7.88 2.43 -11.38
CA ASP A 263 6.66 2.05 -12.09
C ASP A 263 6.99 1.16 -13.32
N VAL A 264 6.45 -0.06 -13.32
CA VAL A 264 6.47 -0.99 -14.46
C VAL A 264 5.13 -0.85 -15.18
N TRP A 265 5.09 0.06 -16.15
CA TRP A 265 3.86 0.52 -16.79
C TRP A 265 3.24 -0.52 -17.71
N TRP A 266 2.02 -0.96 -17.38
CA TRP A 266 1.30 -1.94 -18.18
C TRP A 266 1.15 -1.51 -19.65
N GLY A 267 0.72 -0.26 -19.88
CA GLY A 267 0.52 0.31 -21.23
C GLY A 267 1.79 0.53 -22.06
N LEU A 268 2.98 0.51 -21.45
CA LEU A 268 4.25 0.54 -22.20
C LEU A 268 4.77 -0.87 -22.53
N THR A 269 4.47 -1.85 -21.68
CA THR A 269 5.01 -3.21 -21.75
C THR A 269 4.13 -4.20 -22.51
N GLU A 270 2.82 -4.29 -22.26
CA GLU A 270 1.88 -5.21 -22.96
C GLU A 270 1.11 -4.46 -24.04
N ARG A 271 1.85 -3.94 -25.04
CA ARG A 271 1.28 -3.12 -26.14
C ARG A 271 0.29 -3.91 -27.00
N ASP A 272 0.55 -5.20 -27.14
CA ASP A 272 -0.30 -6.20 -27.77
C ASP A 272 -0.60 -7.31 -26.74
N PRO A 273 -1.78 -7.95 -26.76
CA PRO A 273 -2.17 -8.95 -25.78
C PRO A 273 -1.15 -10.08 -25.62
N GLN A 274 -0.63 -10.27 -24.40
CA GLN A 274 0.39 -11.27 -24.04
C GLN A 274 1.78 -11.10 -24.69
N GLU A 275 2.04 -9.97 -25.37
CA GLU A 275 3.37 -9.64 -25.90
C GLU A 275 4.06 -8.60 -25.00
N TYR A 276 5.01 -9.06 -24.18
CA TYR A 276 5.61 -8.24 -23.11
C TYR A 276 7.01 -7.72 -23.47
N ASP A 277 7.14 -6.41 -23.66
CA ASP A 277 8.42 -5.74 -23.84
C ASP A 277 8.97 -5.20 -22.50
N PHE A 278 9.89 -5.96 -21.92
CA PHE A 278 10.64 -5.59 -20.72
C PHE A 278 12.08 -5.09 -21.02
N SER A 279 12.44 -4.85 -22.28
CA SER A 279 13.85 -4.60 -22.68
C SER A 279 14.48 -3.38 -21.99
N ALA A 280 13.74 -2.28 -21.85
CA ALA A 280 14.19 -1.10 -21.12
C ALA A 280 14.30 -1.33 -19.60
N TYR A 281 13.38 -2.13 -19.03
CA TYR A 281 13.39 -2.49 -17.61
C TYR A 281 14.55 -3.43 -17.26
N GLU A 282 14.91 -4.35 -18.16
CA GLU A 282 16.11 -5.18 -18.03
C GLU A 282 17.37 -4.32 -17.97
N LYS A 283 17.57 -3.45 -18.97
CA LYS A 283 18.68 -2.49 -18.99
C LYS A 283 18.72 -1.58 -17.74
N LEU A 284 17.54 -1.21 -17.21
CA LEU A 284 17.41 -0.39 -16.01
C LEU A 284 17.83 -1.15 -14.75
N PHE A 285 17.30 -2.35 -14.53
CA PHE A 285 17.61 -3.16 -13.35
C PHE A 285 19.07 -3.61 -13.34
N GLU A 286 19.70 -3.84 -14.50
CA GLU A 286 21.14 -4.08 -14.59
C GLU A 286 21.97 -2.89 -14.11
N LYS A 287 21.58 -1.66 -14.45
CA LYS A 287 22.26 -0.44 -13.98
C LYS A 287 22.05 -0.21 -12.49
N ILE A 288 20.83 -0.42 -11.98
CA ILE A 288 20.53 -0.27 -10.55
C ILE A 288 21.31 -1.31 -9.73
N ARG A 289 21.31 -2.58 -10.17
CA ARG A 289 22.16 -3.66 -9.60
C ARG A 289 23.63 -3.28 -9.63
N GLY A 290 24.12 -2.74 -10.75
CA GLY A 290 25.52 -2.29 -10.91
C GLY A 290 25.92 -1.07 -10.07
N LYS A 291 24.98 -0.50 -9.29
CA LYS A 291 25.23 0.55 -8.29
C LYS A 291 24.92 0.06 -6.86
N ASP A 292 24.76 -1.23 -6.63
CA ASP A 292 24.40 -1.86 -5.34
C ASP A 292 23.15 -1.24 -4.68
N LEU A 293 22.14 -0.92 -5.49
CA LEU A 293 20.84 -0.43 -5.04
C LEU A 293 19.78 -1.52 -5.21
N LYS A 294 18.84 -1.57 -4.26
CA LYS A 294 17.64 -2.43 -4.35
C LYS A 294 16.55 -1.80 -5.24
N VAL A 295 15.60 -2.62 -5.66
CA VAL A 295 14.43 -2.26 -6.46
C VAL A 295 13.15 -2.71 -5.76
N GLN A 296 12.19 -1.79 -5.67
CA GLN A 296 10.77 -2.05 -5.48
C GLN A 296 10.09 -1.82 -6.84
N ALA A 297 9.61 -2.89 -7.47
CA ALA A 297 8.99 -2.82 -8.79
C ALA A 297 7.46 -2.72 -8.64
N VAL A 298 6.87 -1.62 -9.07
CA VAL A 298 5.41 -1.41 -9.01
C VAL A 298 4.78 -1.97 -10.28
N MET A 299 3.83 -2.90 -10.15
CA MET A 299 3.04 -3.41 -11.28
C MET A 299 1.93 -2.40 -11.58
N SER A 300 2.24 -1.42 -12.42
CA SER A 300 1.40 -0.24 -12.62
C SER A 300 0.30 -0.53 -13.65
N PHE A 301 -0.75 -1.22 -13.19
CA PHE A 301 -1.99 -1.52 -13.93
C PHE A 301 -2.96 -0.32 -14.03
N HIS A 302 -2.41 0.88 -14.06
CA HIS A 302 -3.13 2.15 -14.09
C HIS A 302 -2.45 3.12 -15.05
N ALA A 303 -3.18 4.14 -15.50
CA ALA A 303 -2.65 5.23 -16.30
C ALA A 303 -2.00 6.31 -15.42
N ALA A 304 -0.98 6.99 -15.96
CA ALA A 304 -0.43 8.23 -15.40
C ALA A 304 -0.90 9.44 -16.21
N GLY A 305 -1.02 10.60 -15.56
CA GLY A 305 -1.29 11.89 -16.18
C GLY A 305 -2.51 12.65 -15.64
N GLY A 306 -3.19 12.09 -14.63
CA GLY A 306 -4.45 12.61 -14.08
C GLY A 306 -4.42 12.95 -12.59
N ASN A 307 -3.32 12.66 -11.89
CA ASN A 307 -3.15 12.91 -10.46
C ASN A 307 -2.17 14.06 -10.19
N VAL A 308 -2.21 14.59 -8.95
CA VAL A 308 -1.27 15.62 -8.50
C VAL A 308 0.16 15.07 -8.52
N GLY A 309 1.04 15.75 -9.24
CA GLY A 309 2.45 15.36 -9.38
C GLY A 309 2.76 14.52 -10.62
N ASP A 310 1.75 14.15 -11.42
CA ASP A 310 1.98 13.46 -12.70
C ASP A 310 2.66 14.39 -13.71
N THR A 311 3.88 14.05 -14.12
CA THR A 311 4.69 14.82 -15.08
C THR A 311 4.69 14.25 -16.49
N CYS A 312 4.03 13.10 -16.71
CA CYS A 312 3.90 12.44 -17.99
C CYS A 312 2.53 11.76 -18.14
N GLN A 313 2.13 11.50 -19.38
CA GLN A 313 0.91 10.76 -19.69
C GLN A 313 1.26 9.35 -20.17
N VAL A 314 0.92 8.33 -19.39
CA VAL A 314 1.09 6.92 -19.77
C VAL A 314 -0.31 6.29 -19.75
N PRO A 315 -0.92 5.99 -20.90
CA PRO A 315 -2.25 5.36 -20.92
C PRO A 315 -2.17 3.88 -20.56
N LEU A 316 -3.33 3.26 -20.35
CA LEU A 316 -3.48 1.80 -20.42
C LEU A 316 -3.22 1.28 -21.85
N PRO A 317 -2.99 -0.02 -22.06
CA PRO A 317 -2.76 -0.56 -23.40
C PRO A 317 -3.89 -0.23 -24.38
N GLN A 318 -3.54 0.02 -25.64
CA GLN A 318 -4.50 0.46 -26.67
C GLN A 318 -5.64 -0.55 -26.89
N TRP A 319 -5.34 -1.85 -26.88
CA TRP A 319 -6.36 -2.92 -26.99
C TRP A 319 -7.35 -2.93 -25.80
N VAL A 320 -6.94 -2.48 -24.62
CA VAL A 320 -7.84 -2.30 -23.45
C VAL A 320 -8.76 -1.10 -23.66
N MET A 321 -8.23 -0.01 -24.20
CA MET A 321 -9.01 1.18 -24.55
C MET A 321 -10.05 0.90 -25.64
N GLU A 322 -9.74 0.01 -26.58
CA GLU A 322 -10.66 -0.46 -27.62
C GLU A 322 -11.81 -1.30 -27.05
N VAL A 323 -11.52 -2.28 -26.18
CA VAL A 323 -12.57 -2.99 -25.42
C VAL A 323 -13.42 -2.00 -24.61
N GLY A 324 -12.81 -0.97 -24.02
CA GLY A 324 -13.50 0.09 -23.29
C GLY A 324 -14.31 1.08 -24.14
N ALA A 325 -14.17 1.05 -25.46
CA ALA A 325 -15.01 1.79 -26.40
C ALA A 325 -16.23 0.96 -26.85
N GLU A 326 -16.11 -0.36 -26.89
CA GLU A 326 -17.23 -1.28 -27.12
C GLU A 326 -18.07 -1.47 -25.84
N ASP A 327 -17.42 -1.56 -24.68
CA ASP A 327 -18.04 -1.70 -23.38
C ASP A 327 -17.55 -0.62 -22.38
N PRO A 328 -18.26 0.51 -22.26
CA PRO A 328 -17.85 1.59 -21.36
C PRO A 328 -18.02 1.26 -19.86
N ASP A 329 -18.63 0.11 -19.51
CA ASP A 329 -18.79 -0.33 -18.12
C ASP A 329 -17.58 -1.10 -17.58
N ILE A 330 -16.49 -1.26 -18.36
CA ILE A 330 -15.20 -1.69 -17.80
C ILE A 330 -14.54 -0.62 -16.93
N TRP A 331 -15.05 0.62 -16.96
CA TRP A 331 -14.50 1.79 -16.27
C TRP A 331 -15.26 2.10 -15.00
N TYR A 332 -14.55 2.52 -13.95
CA TYR A 332 -15.20 3.09 -12.76
C TYR A 332 -16.07 4.29 -13.14
N THR A 333 -17.24 4.40 -12.51
CA THR A 333 -18.30 5.29 -13.00
C THR A 333 -19.00 6.01 -11.86
N ASP A 334 -19.13 7.33 -11.99
CA ASP A 334 -19.81 8.18 -11.01
C ASP A 334 -21.34 8.21 -11.18
N SER A 335 -22.05 8.84 -10.24
CA SER A 335 -23.52 8.93 -10.26
C SER A 335 -24.11 9.69 -11.46
N ASN A 336 -23.28 10.42 -12.20
CA ASN A 336 -23.65 11.15 -13.41
C ASN A 336 -23.31 10.38 -14.70
N GLY A 337 -22.75 9.16 -14.58
CA GLY A 337 -22.33 8.32 -15.68
C GLY A 337 -20.95 8.68 -16.26
N VAL A 338 -20.16 9.53 -15.59
CA VAL A 338 -18.81 9.87 -16.08
C VAL A 338 -17.87 8.71 -15.78
N ARG A 339 -17.16 8.26 -16.81
CA ARG A 339 -16.22 7.13 -16.78
C ARG A 339 -14.81 7.61 -16.40
N ASN A 340 -14.12 6.86 -15.56
CA ASN A 340 -12.71 7.08 -15.25
C ASN A 340 -11.85 6.01 -15.98
N HIS A 341 -10.96 6.47 -16.86
CA HIS A 341 -10.10 5.64 -17.73
C HIS A 341 -8.73 5.31 -17.13
N GLU A 342 -8.52 5.60 -15.84
CA GLU A 342 -7.22 5.41 -15.17
C GLU A 342 -6.97 3.94 -14.84
N CYS A 343 -8.00 3.16 -14.53
CA CYS A 343 -7.91 1.73 -14.22
C CYS A 343 -9.25 1.04 -14.49
N LEU A 344 -9.24 -0.29 -14.56
CA LEU A 344 -10.46 -1.10 -14.75
C LEU A 344 -11.31 -1.13 -13.47
N SER A 345 -12.63 -1.10 -13.62
CA SER A 345 -13.57 -1.33 -12.51
C SER A 345 -13.44 -2.74 -11.97
N LEU A 346 -13.33 -2.88 -10.65
CA LEU A 346 -13.35 -4.18 -9.97
C LEU A 346 -14.65 -4.98 -10.19
N GLY A 347 -15.70 -4.35 -10.75
CA GLY A 347 -16.92 -5.02 -11.17
C GLY A 347 -16.69 -6.05 -12.28
N CYS A 348 -15.65 -5.89 -13.10
CA CYS A 348 -15.34 -6.81 -14.21
C CYS A 348 -14.17 -7.78 -13.96
N ASP A 349 -13.58 -7.81 -12.75
CA ASP A 349 -12.41 -8.63 -12.35
C ASP A 349 -12.39 -10.07 -12.89
N GLU A 350 -13.55 -10.72 -12.86
CA GLU A 350 -13.76 -12.15 -13.14
C GLU A 350 -14.49 -12.39 -14.49
N LEU A 351 -14.72 -11.35 -15.28
CA LEU A 351 -15.45 -11.42 -16.54
C LEU A 351 -14.49 -11.55 -17.74
N PRO A 352 -14.65 -12.53 -18.64
CA PRO A 352 -13.70 -12.84 -19.71
C PRO A 352 -13.87 -11.92 -20.95
N ILE A 353 -13.99 -10.62 -20.73
CA ILE A 353 -14.34 -9.62 -21.76
C ILE A 353 -13.13 -9.14 -22.58
N PHE A 354 -11.90 -9.41 -22.13
CA PHE A 354 -10.67 -8.97 -22.79
C PHE A 354 -10.11 -10.08 -23.70
N HIS A 355 -10.72 -10.24 -24.88
CA HIS A 355 -10.40 -11.32 -25.84
C HIS A 355 -10.44 -12.72 -25.20
N GLY A 356 -11.38 -12.95 -24.27
CA GLY A 356 -11.52 -14.21 -23.53
C GLY A 356 -10.74 -14.30 -22.21
N ARG A 357 -9.89 -13.30 -21.87
CA ARG A 357 -9.24 -13.17 -20.56
C ARG A 357 -10.05 -12.28 -19.63
N THR A 358 -9.94 -12.51 -18.32
CA THR A 358 -10.43 -11.59 -17.27
C THR A 358 -9.33 -10.62 -16.82
N PRO A 359 -9.64 -9.45 -16.24
CA PRO A 359 -8.66 -8.55 -15.63
C PRO A 359 -7.69 -9.27 -14.67
N VAL A 360 -8.21 -10.08 -13.75
CA VAL A 360 -7.37 -10.85 -12.80
C VAL A 360 -6.41 -11.80 -13.53
N GLN A 361 -6.82 -12.40 -14.65
CA GLN A 361 -5.94 -13.23 -15.48
C GLN A 361 -4.87 -12.40 -16.21
N ILE A 362 -5.22 -11.22 -16.73
CA ILE A 362 -4.27 -10.31 -17.36
C ILE A 362 -3.19 -9.87 -16.38
N TYR A 363 -3.58 -9.42 -15.18
CA TYR A 363 -2.65 -8.98 -14.14
C TYR A 363 -1.75 -10.14 -13.67
N ARG A 364 -2.30 -11.35 -13.52
CA ARG A 364 -1.53 -12.57 -13.25
C ARG A 364 -0.50 -12.85 -14.33
N ASP A 365 -0.89 -12.79 -15.59
CA ASP A 365 -0.04 -13.15 -16.73
C ASP A 365 1.10 -12.13 -16.90
N PHE A 366 0.82 -10.84 -16.69
CA PHE A 366 1.83 -9.79 -16.63
C PHE A 366 2.86 -10.03 -15.51
N ILE A 367 2.40 -10.32 -14.28
CA ILE A 367 3.29 -10.63 -13.14
C ILE A 367 4.07 -11.92 -13.37
N ALA A 368 3.47 -12.91 -14.04
CA ALA A 368 4.13 -14.15 -14.43
C ALA A 368 5.25 -13.88 -15.44
N ALA A 369 4.99 -13.10 -16.50
CA ALA A 369 5.98 -12.73 -17.49
C ALA A 369 7.12 -11.88 -16.89
N PHE A 370 6.80 -10.92 -16.02
CA PHE A 370 7.79 -10.15 -15.25
C PHE A 370 8.66 -11.08 -14.39
N SER A 371 8.03 -12.03 -13.69
CA SER A 371 8.74 -13.01 -12.85
C SER A 371 9.64 -13.92 -13.69
N ASP A 372 9.17 -14.45 -14.81
CA ASP A 372 9.96 -15.31 -15.70
C ASP A 372 11.15 -14.55 -16.30
N LYS A 373 11.01 -13.25 -16.55
CA LYS A 373 12.10 -12.38 -17.03
C LYS A 373 13.12 -12.03 -15.94
N PHE A 374 12.70 -11.87 -14.67
CA PHE A 374 13.51 -11.25 -13.61
C PHE A 374 13.76 -12.08 -12.35
N HIS A 375 13.28 -13.33 -12.25
CA HIS A 375 13.43 -14.16 -11.03
C HIS A 375 14.87 -14.36 -10.55
N SER A 376 15.87 -14.23 -11.43
CA SER A 376 17.29 -14.28 -11.09
C SER A 376 17.71 -13.11 -10.17
N LEU A 377 17.10 -11.93 -10.35
CA LEU A 377 17.34 -10.72 -9.58
C LEU A 377 16.61 -10.68 -8.23
N PHE A 378 15.67 -11.60 -8.00
CA PHE A 378 14.82 -11.60 -6.80
C PHE A 378 15.64 -11.82 -5.52
N GLY A 379 15.35 -11.02 -4.49
CA GLY A 379 16.02 -11.06 -3.18
C GLY A 379 17.44 -10.48 -3.15
N GLU A 380 18.00 -10.12 -4.31
CA GLU A 380 19.31 -9.45 -4.43
C GLU A 380 19.12 -7.99 -4.84
N CYS A 381 18.61 -7.77 -6.06
CA CYS A 381 18.29 -6.44 -6.57
C CYS A 381 16.79 -6.16 -6.40
N ILE A 382 15.91 -6.99 -6.96
CA ILE A 382 14.46 -6.81 -6.82
C ILE A 382 14.00 -7.45 -5.52
N THR A 383 13.71 -6.61 -4.52
CA THR A 383 13.33 -7.06 -3.17
C THR A 383 11.83 -7.00 -2.91
N GLU A 384 11.09 -6.23 -3.71
CA GLU A 384 9.64 -6.14 -3.61
C GLU A 384 8.97 -6.02 -4.99
N ILE A 385 7.81 -6.65 -5.15
CA ILE A 385 6.83 -6.38 -6.20
C ILE A 385 5.59 -5.77 -5.54
N THR A 386 5.38 -4.46 -5.75
CA THR A 386 4.21 -3.75 -5.25
C THR A 386 3.11 -3.85 -6.31
N VAL A 387 1.96 -4.43 -6.00
CA VAL A 387 0.87 -4.63 -6.96
C VAL A 387 -0.03 -3.39 -6.98
N GLY A 388 -0.25 -2.81 -8.16
CA GLY A 388 -1.24 -1.75 -8.34
C GLY A 388 -2.66 -2.30 -8.30
N LEU A 389 -3.51 -1.74 -7.44
CA LEU A 389 -4.88 -2.24 -7.17
C LEU A 389 -5.98 -1.18 -7.40
N GLY A 390 -5.72 -0.23 -8.29
CA GLY A 390 -6.61 0.90 -8.55
C GLY A 390 -5.89 2.15 -9.08
N PRO A 391 -6.52 3.33 -9.01
CA PRO A 391 -5.95 4.60 -9.46
C PRO A 391 -4.68 4.96 -8.67
N ALA A 392 -3.68 5.53 -9.35
CA ALA A 392 -2.31 5.73 -8.86
C ALA A 392 -1.63 4.44 -8.30
N GLY A 393 -2.17 3.25 -8.61
CA GLY A 393 -1.76 1.97 -8.04
C GLY A 393 -2.26 1.72 -6.62
N GLU A 394 -3.05 2.65 -6.05
CA GLU A 394 -3.58 2.56 -4.69
C GLU A 394 -4.85 1.70 -4.66
N LEU A 395 -5.00 0.88 -3.62
CA LEU A 395 -6.21 0.12 -3.34
C LEU A 395 -7.31 1.07 -2.84
N ARG A 396 -8.05 1.68 -3.78
CA ARG A 396 -9.19 2.58 -3.55
C ARG A 396 -10.04 2.72 -4.82
N TYR A 397 -11.17 3.39 -4.67
CA TYR A 397 -11.93 3.93 -5.81
C TYR A 397 -11.39 5.30 -6.27
N PRO A 398 -11.61 5.70 -7.53
CA PRO A 398 -11.24 7.03 -8.04
C PRO A 398 -12.24 8.12 -7.60
N SER A 399 -12.46 8.27 -6.30
CA SER A 399 -13.50 9.15 -5.74
C SER A 399 -13.14 10.65 -5.72
N TYR A 400 -11.89 11.01 -6.01
CA TYR A 400 -11.36 12.38 -6.04
C TYR A 400 -10.55 12.69 -7.31
N PRO A 401 -11.15 12.63 -8.52
CA PRO A 401 -10.45 12.95 -9.77
C PRO A 401 -10.12 14.44 -9.86
N GLU A 402 -8.86 14.80 -9.58
CA GLU A 402 -8.40 16.20 -9.61
C GLU A 402 -7.97 16.66 -11.01
N GLY A 403 -7.38 15.78 -11.84
CA GLY A 403 -6.78 16.16 -13.13
C GLY A 403 -7.75 16.70 -14.18
N ASP A 404 -9.04 16.35 -14.10
CA ASP A 404 -10.11 16.93 -14.94
C ASP A 404 -10.90 18.06 -14.25
N GLY A 405 -10.55 18.37 -13.00
CA GLY A 405 -11.14 19.46 -12.22
C GLY A 405 -12.55 19.20 -11.66
N ARG A 406 -13.11 17.98 -11.81
CA ARG A 406 -14.40 17.60 -11.19
C ARG A 406 -14.34 17.67 -9.67
N TRP A 407 -13.25 17.18 -9.09
CA TRP A 407 -12.99 17.27 -7.65
C TRP A 407 -11.92 18.34 -7.34
N ARG A 408 -12.03 18.94 -6.15
CA ARG A 408 -11.03 19.81 -5.55
C ARG A 408 -10.94 19.54 -4.06
N PHE A 409 -9.73 19.56 -3.51
CA PHE A 409 -9.53 19.46 -2.07
C PHE A 409 -10.23 20.62 -1.32
N PRO A 410 -10.94 20.36 -0.20
CA PRO A 410 -11.17 19.09 0.49
C PRO A 410 -12.60 18.55 0.27
N GLY A 411 -13.07 18.38 -0.97
CA GLY A 411 -14.41 17.85 -1.25
C GLY A 411 -14.61 16.40 -0.78
N VAL A 412 -15.84 16.00 -0.43
CA VAL A 412 -16.14 14.62 0.05
C VAL A 412 -15.93 13.51 -1.00
N GLY A 413 -15.78 13.86 -2.28
CA GLY A 413 -15.69 12.89 -3.37
C GLY A 413 -17.05 12.34 -3.81
N GLN A 414 -17.07 11.27 -4.59
CA GLN A 414 -18.28 10.51 -4.94
C GLN A 414 -18.01 9.00 -4.98
N PHE A 415 -19.01 8.20 -4.64
CA PHE A 415 -19.00 6.76 -4.87
C PHE A 415 -18.88 6.44 -6.38
N GLN A 416 -18.04 5.48 -6.75
CA GLN A 416 -17.67 5.17 -8.14
C GLN A 416 -18.23 3.83 -8.66
N CYS A 417 -19.37 3.40 -8.11
CA CYS A 417 -19.97 2.08 -8.32
C CYS A 417 -21.14 2.03 -9.31
N TYR A 418 -21.22 2.97 -10.26
CA TYR A 418 -22.36 3.10 -11.17
C TYR A 418 -22.16 2.45 -12.54
N ASP A 419 -21.11 1.64 -12.72
CA ASP A 419 -21.00 0.75 -13.87
C ASP A 419 -21.99 -0.41 -13.75
N LYS A 420 -22.42 -0.98 -14.89
CA LYS A 420 -23.46 -2.02 -14.90
C LYS A 420 -23.09 -3.27 -14.08
N TYR A 421 -21.80 -3.56 -13.88
CA TYR A 421 -21.35 -4.77 -13.19
C TYR A 421 -21.42 -4.59 -11.68
N MET A 422 -20.91 -3.46 -11.16
CA MET A 422 -21.06 -3.10 -9.75
C MET A 422 -22.53 -2.89 -9.36
N LEU A 423 -23.36 -2.31 -10.23
CA LEU A 423 -24.80 -2.18 -10.00
C LEU A 423 -25.51 -3.54 -9.95
N ALA A 424 -25.09 -4.52 -10.76
CA ALA A 424 -25.64 -5.87 -10.73
C ALA A 424 -25.27 -6.62 -9.43
N ASP A 425 -24.02 -6.49 -8.96
CA ASP A 425 -23.57 -7.07 -7.69
C ASP A 425 -24.27 -6.41 -6.49
N LEU A 426 -24.37 -5.07 -6.46
CA LEU A 426 -25.13 -4.33 -5.44
C LEU A 426 -26.57 -4.81 -5.33
N LYS A 427 -27.24 -4.98 -6.49
CA LYS A 427 -28.61 -5.48 -6.54
C LYS A 427 -28.72 -6.90 -5.96
N GLN A 428 -27.81 -7.80 -6.34
CA GLN A 428 -27.79 -9.16 -5.79
C GLN A 428 -27.51 -9.17 -4.28
N ALA A 429 -26.59 -8.35 -3.80
CA ALA A 429 -26.28 -8.21 -2.37
C ALA A 429 -27.48 -7.70 -1.56
N ALA A 430 -28.25 -6.76 -2.13
CA ALA A 430 -29.46 -6.20 -1.53
C ALA A 430 -30.61 -7.22 -1.48
N GLU A 431 -30.86 -7.94 -2.59
CA GLU A 431 -31.81 -9.05 -2.66
C GLU A 431 -31.46 -10.15 -1.63
N ALA A 432 -30.18 -10.51 -1.51
CA ALA A 432 -29.70 -11.51 -0.54
C ALA A 432 -29.86 -11.08 0.93
N ARG A 433 -29.99 -9.77 1.20
CA ARG A 433 -30.30 -9.22 2.54
C ARG A 433 -31.80 -9.05 2.79
N GLY A 434 -32.66 -9.41 1.83
CA GLY A 434 -34.11 -9.25 1.92
C GLY A 434 -34.59 -7.80 1.70
N HIS A 435 -33.72 -6.93 1.22
CA HIS A 435 -33.96 -5.50 1.02
C HIS A 435 -33.66 -5.09 -0.44
N PRO A 436 -34.41 -5.60 -1.44
CA PRO A 436 -34.16 -5.30 -2.85
C PRO A 436 -34.20 -3.79 -3.17
N GLU A 437 -34.91 -2.99 -2.37
CA GLU A 437 -34.97 -1.54 -2.48
C GLU A 437 -33.63 -0.84 -2.20
N TRP A 438 -32.72 -1.47 -1.46
CA TRP A 438 -31.34 -0.98 -1.25
C TRP A 438 -30.44 -1.21 -2.47
N GLY A 439 -30.88 -2.06 -3.41
CA GLY A 439 -30.13 -2.47 -4.61
C GLY A 439 -30.38 -1.61 -5.85
N LEU A 440 -31.13 -0.51 -5.73
CA LEU A 440 -31.54 0.32 -6.87
C LEU A 440 -30.45 1.29 -7.37
N GLY A 441 -29.36 1.44 -6.61
CA GLY A 441 -28.22 2.31 -6.93
C GLY A 441 -27.44 2.71 -5.67
N GLY A 442 -26.36 3.47 -5.85
CA GLY A 442 -25.65 4.09 -4.73
C GLY A 442 -26.48 5.17 -4.01
N PRO A 443 -26.02 5.67 -2.84
CA PRO A 443 -26.75 6.65 -2.06
C PRO A 443 -27.02 7.96 -2.83
N HIS A 444 -28.30 8.24 -3.04
CA HIS A 444 -28.80 9.37 -3.83
C HIS A 444 -28.63 10.74 -3.13
N ASP A 445 -28.37 10.73 -1.83
CA ASP A 445 -28.24 11.90 -0.96
C ASP A 445 -26.78 12.19 -0.53
N ALA A 446 -25.81 11.52 -1.16
CA ALA A 446 -24.37 11.71 -0.93
C ALA A 446 -23.79 13.02 -1.48
N GLY A 447 -24.58 13.82 -2.20
CA GLY A 447 -24.13 15.08 -2.78
C GLY A 447 -23.21 14.89 -4.00
N HIS A 448 -22.24 15.78 -4.16
CA HIS A 448 -21.30 15.79 -5.27
C HIS A 448 -19.85 15.92 -4.80
N TYR A 449 -18.90 15.73 -5.72
CA TYR A 449 -17.45 15.72 -5.44
C TYR A 449 -16.96 16.80 -4.46
N ASN A 450 -17.49 18.01 -4.58
CA ASN A 450 -17.08 19.20 -3.83
C ASN A 450 -18.06 19.61 -2.71
N SER A 451 -19.07 18.79 -2.39
CA SER A 451 -19.93 19.01 -1.23
C SER A 451 -19.11 18.90 0.06
N LYS A 452 -19.59 19.53 1.13
CA LYS A 452 -19.07 19.32 2.49
C LYS A 452 -19.91 18.26 3.20
N ALA A 453 -19.31 17.45 4.07
CA ALA A 453 -19.98 16.31 4.69
C ALA A 453 -21.32 16.69 5.38
N TRP A 454 -21.37 17.85 6.05
CA TRP A 454 -22.56 18.34 6.75
C TRP A 454 -23.67 18.90 5.84
N GLU A 455 -23.38 19.16 4.56
CA GLU A 455 -24.34 19.68 3.55
C GLU A 455 -25.10 18.55 2.83
N THR A 456 -24.65 17.31 2.98
CA THR A 456 -25.23 16.12 2.33
C THR A 456 -26.23 15.40 3.24
N GLY A 457 -27.22 14.72 2.67
CA GLY A 457 -28.08 13.83 3.45
C GLY A 457 -27.34 12.58 3.92
N PHE A 458 -26.41 12.06 3.11
CA PHE A 458 -25.75 10.81 3.44
C PHE A 458 -24.68 10.95 4.52
N PHE A 459 -23.81 11.96 4.46
CA PHE A 459 -22.63 12.10 5.33
C PHE A 459 -22.82 13.02 6.54
N ASN A 460 -24.01 13.58 6.77
CA ASN A 460 -24.27 14.47 7.89
C ASN A 460 -23.95 13.78 9.24
N SER A 461 -23.35 14.51 10.18
CA SER A 461 -22.87 13.91 11.44
C SER A 461 -23.97 13.55 12.43
N ASP A 462 -25.12 14.24 12.38
CA ASP A 462 -26.19 14.12 13.39
C ASP A 462 -27.33 13.20 12.94
N SER A 463 -27.64 13.21 11.64
CA SER A 463 -28.76 12.45 11.06
C SER A 463 -28.44 11.81 9.70
N GLY A 464 -27.16 11.61 9.38
CA GLY A 464 -26.75 11.17 8.05
C GLY A 464 -27.05 9.71 7.78
N ASN A 465 -27.49 9.39 6.55
CA ASN A 465 -27.84 8.02 6.18
C ASN A 465 -26.67 7.01 6.27
N TRP A 466 -25.40 7.48 6.34
CA TRP A 466 -24.22 6.66 6.60
C TRP A 466 -24.33 5.79 7.86
N ASN A 467 -25.08 6.23 8.88
CA ASN A 467 -25.26 5.55 10.17
C ASN A 467 -26.68 4.96 10.32
N THR A 468 -27.21 4.39 9.23
CA THR A 468 -28.50 3.68 9.20
C THR A 468 -28.29 2.24 8.75
N ALA A 469 -29.31 1.37 8.87
CA ALA A 469 -29.23 0.00 8.36
C ALA A 469 -28.84 -0.07 6.86
N TYR A 470 -29.37 0.85 6.05
CA TYR A 470 -28.98 1.02 4.64
C TYR A 470 -27.52 1.48 4.49
N GLY A 471 -27.10 2.50 5.26
CA GLY A 471 -25.72 3.01 5.23
C GLY A 471 -24.71 1.93 5.62
N HIS A 472 -24.96 1.19 6.70
CA HIS A 472 -24.13 0.06 7.12
C HIS A 472 -24.08 -1.04 6.05
N PHE A 473 -25.20 -1.37 5.42
CA PHE A 473 -25.24 -2.31 4.29
C PHE A 473 -24.38 -1.83 3.11
N PHE A 474 -24.65 -0.63 2.59
CA PHE A 474 -24.00 -0.10 1.40
C PHE A 474 -22.49 0.09 1.61
N LEU A 475 -22.07 0.66 2.75
CA LEU A 475 -20.66 0.89 3.05
C LEU A 475 -19.90 -0.42 3.31
N SER A 476 -20.53 -1.42 3.93
CA SER A 476 -19.93 -2.75 4.08
C SER A 476 -19.79 -3.46 2.73
N TRP A 477 -20.77 -3.30 1.83
CA TRP A 477 -20.70 -3.82 0.47
C TRP A 477 -19.58 -3.14 -0.33
N TYR A 478 -19.58 -1.82 -0.42
CA TYR A 478 -18.63 -1.04 -1.22
C TYR A 478 -17.18 -1.22 -0.73
N SER A 479 -16.95 -1.20 0.58
CA SER A 479 -15.62 -1.49 1.14
C SER A 479 -15.23 -2.97 1.00
N GLY A 480 -16.18 -3.89 1.18
CA GLY A 480 -15.95 -5.33 1.00
C GLY A 480 -15.62 -5.72 -0.45
N MET A 481 -16.17 -5.02 -1.45
CA MET A 481 -15.81 -5.22 -2.86
C MET A 481 -14.35 -4.89 -3.14
N LEU A 482 -13.83 -3.81 -2.54
CA LEU A 482 -12.43 -3.42 -2.63
C LEU A 482 -11.49 -4.44 -1.97
N ILE A 483 -11.89 -5.02 -0.83
CA ILE A 483 -11.14 -6.10 -0.17
C ILE A 483 -11.12 -7.38 -1.02
N LYS A 484 -12.25 -7.77 -1.63
CA LYS A 484 -12.33 -8.91 -2.55
C LYS A 484 -11.47 -8.73 -3.81
N HIS A 485 -11.44 -7.52 -4.36
CA HIS A 485 -10.57 -7.15 -5.48
C HIS A 485 -9.10 -7.38 -5.16
N ALA A 486 -8.64 -6.85 -4.01
CA ALA A 486 -7.29 -7.09 -3.51
C ALA A 486 -7.01 -8.59 -3.30
N ASP A 487 -7.92 -9.32 -2.66
CA ASP A 487 -7.76 -10.76 -2.39
C ASP A 487 -7.58 -11.59 -3.68
N ARG A 488 -8.41 -11.34 -4.71
CA ARG A 488 -8.30 -12.00 -6.02
C ARG A 488 -6.96 -11.73 -6.69
N ILE A 489 -6.56 -10.46 -6.78
CA ILE A 489 -5.35 -10.06 -7.50
C ILE A 489 -4.08 -10.49 -6.74
N LEU A 490 -4.05 -10.35 -5.41
CA LEU A 490 -2.92 -10.77 -4.59
C LEU A 490 -2.76 -12.30 -4.56
N THR A 491 -3.87 -13.05 -4.54
CA THR A 491 -3.85 -14.52 -4.77
C THR A 491 -3.22 -14.86 -6.12
N ALA A 492 -3.60 -14.13 -7.17
CA ALA A 492 -3.10 -14.36 -8.51
C ALA A 492 -1.61 -13.98 -8.67
N ALA A 493 -1.19 -12.85 -8.09
CA ALA A 493 0.21 -12.42 -8.02
C ALA A 493 1.09 -13.41 -7.24
N ALA A 494 0.63 -13.83 -6.05
CA ALA A 494 1.30 -14.85 -5.25
C ALA A 494 1.40 -16.19 -6.01
N THR A 495 0.37 -16.57 -6.77
CA THR A 495 0.39 -17.75 -7.64
C THR A 495 1.45 -17.62 -8.74
N ALA A 496 1.53 -16.45 -9.41
CA ALA A 496 2.52 -16.18 -10.46
C ALA A 496 3.97 -16.23 -9.93
N MET A 497 4.22 -15.71 -8.73
CA MET A 497 5.53 -15.67 -8.07
C MET A 497 5.95 -16.96 -7.35
N ASN A 498 5.01 -17.88 -7.05
CA ASN A 498 5.29 -19.15 -6.37
C ASN A 498 5.31 -20.38 -7.30
N ARG A 499 5.44 -20.18 -8.61
CA ARG A 499 5.60 -21.27 -9.59
C ARG A 499 6.91 -22.05 -9.37
N PRO A 500 6.97 -23.34 -9.76
CA PRO A 500 8.23 -24.10 -9.74
C PRO A 500 9.34 -23.39 -10.53
N GLY A 501 10.55 -23.37 -9.97
CA GLY A 501 11.70 -22.65 -10.55
C GLY A 501 11.92 -21.23 -10.00
N MET A 502 10.91 -20.65 -9.33
CA MET A 502 11.06 -19.35 -8.67
C MET A 502 12.02 -19.43 -7.49
N LYS A 503 12.82 -18.37 -7.31
CA LYS A 503 13.85 -18.29 -6.26
C LYS A 503 13.19 -18.15 -4.88
N ARG A 504 13.67 -18.95 -3.92
CA ARG A 504 13.15 -18.98 -2.54
C ARG A 504 14.32 -18.89 -1.57
N VAL A 505 14.13 -18.16 -0.47
CA VAL A 505 15.15 -17.93 0.55
C VAL A 505 14.78 -18.65 1.84
N HIS A 506 15.79 -19.04 2.62
CA HIS A 506 15.58 -19.60 3.95
C HIS A 506 14.95 -18.53 4.87
N ALA A 507 13.86 -18.89 5.53
CA ALA A 507 13.09 -18.00 6.39
C ALA A 507 13.29 -18.34 7.88
N SER A 508 13.15 -19.62 8.24
CA SER A 508 13.29 -20.07 9.63
C SER A 508 13.79 -21.51 9.71
N THR A 509 14.46 -21.84 10.82
CA THR A 509 14.75 -23.22 11.22
C THR A 509 14.13 -23.44 12.60
N ARG A 510 13.30 -24.47 12.76
CA ARG A 510 12.71 -24.86 14.04
C ARG A 510 12.75 -26.37 14.24
N VAL A 511 12.74 -26.81 15.50
CA VAL A 511 12.55 -28.23 15.83
C VAL A 511 11.05 -28.48 16.01
N SER A 512 10.47 -29.47 15.33
CA SER A 512 9.08 -29.90 15.57
C SER A 512 8.98 -30.80 16.81
N ASP A 513 7.76 -30.99 17.31
CA ASP A 513 7.48 -31.73 18.55
C ASP A 513 7.96 -33.20 18.55
N ASP A 514 8.17 -33.76 17.35
CA ASP A 514 8.73 -35.09 17.08
C ASP A 514 10.27 -35.12 16.99
N GLY A 515 10.95 -33.99 17.22
CA GLY A 515 12.39 -33.84 17.16
C GLY A 515 12.98 -33.69 15.75
N HIS A 516 12.16 -33.51 14.71
CA HIS A 516 12.66 -33.24 13.36
C HIS A 516 13.09 -31.78 13.19
N MET A 517 14.14 -31.56 12.39
CA MET A 517 14.55 -30.21 12.01
C MET A 517 13.70 -29.76 10.82
N VAL A 518 13.03 -28.64 10.97
CA VAL A 518 12.09 -28.06 10.02
C VAL A 518 12.70 -26.79 9.46
N TYR A 519 13.03 -26.82 8.16
CA TYR A 519 13.49 -25.65 7.42
C TYR A 519 12.31 -25.06 6.65
N GLU A 520 12.02 -23.79 6.92
CA GLU A 520 10.98 -23.04 6.23
C GLU A 520 11.62 -22.11 5.22
N PHE A 521 11.09 -22.13 4.00
CA PHE A 521 11.53 -21.27 2.91
C PHE A 521 10.37 -20.39 2.43
N GLN A 522 10.66 -19.12 2.19
CA GLN A 522 9.72 -18.11 1.70
C GLN A 522 10.12 -17.60 0.30
N PRO A 523 9.26 -16.88 -0.43
CA PRO A 523 9.62 -16.26 -1.70
C PRO A 523 10.83 -15.33 -1.55
N ALA A 524 11.72 -15.27 -2.55
CA ALA A 524 12.88 -14.37 -2.49
C ALA A 524 12.52 -12.88 -2.65
N CYS A 525 11.32 -12.58 -3.15
CA CYS A 525 10.81 -11.23 -3.36
C CYS A 525 9.49 -11.07 -2.59
N CYS A 526 9.34 -9.96 -1.85
CA CYS A 526 8.13 -9.67 -1.08
C CYS A 526 7.03 -9.12 -2.00
N LEU A 527 5.77 -9.40 -1.69
CA LEU A 527 4.63 -8.71 -2.30
C LEU A 527 4.26 -7.48 -1.47
N GLY A 528 3.86 -6.40 -2.14
CA GLY A 528 3.33 -5.20 -1.49
C GLY A 528 2.06 -4.67 -2.14
N ALA A 529 1.36 -3.79 -1.45
CA ALA A 529 0.24 -3.01 -1.98
C ALA A 529 0.22 -1.60 -1.37
N LYS A 530 -0.44 -0.64 -2.03
CA LYS A 530 -0.55 0.75 -1.56
C LYS A 530 -1.94 1.07 -1.02
N LEU A 531 -2.01 1.81 0.08
CA LEU A 531 -3.22 2.43 0.63
C LEU A 531 -3.07 3.95 0.65
N ALA A 532 -4.13 4.64 0.25
CA ALA A 532 -4.14 6.09 0.11
C ALA A 532 -4.40 6.81 1.45
N GLY A 533 -3.62 7.85 1.74
CA GLY A 533 -3.81 8.75 2.88
C GLY A 533 -4.97 9.72 2.68
N VAL A 534 -6.21 9.24 2.76
CA VAL A 534 -7.42 10.07 2.61
C VAL A 534 -7.72 10.84 3.90
N HIS A 535 -6.90 11.86 4.17
CA HIS A 535 -6.82 12.53 5.47
C HIS A 535 -7.83 13.66 5.70
N TRP A 536 -8.58 14.09 4.68
CA TRP A 536 -9.62 15.11 4.81
C TRP A 536 -10.96 14.50 5.22
N TRP A 537 -11.80 15.27 5.91
CA TRP A 537 -12.99 14.80 6.65
C TRP A 537 -12.74 13.82 7.81
N PHE A 538 -11.50 13.38 8.07
CA PHE A 538 -11.17 12.47 9.18
C PHE A 538 -11.68 12.95 10.55
N LYS A 539 -11.67 14.26 10.84
CA LYS A 539 -12.20 14.81 12.11
C LYS A 539 -13.74 14.95 12.16
N SER A 540 -14.46 14.56 11.10
CA SER A 540 -15.93 14.45 11.14
C SER A 540 -16.38 13.22 11.94
N VAL A 541 -17.66 12.88 11.90
CA VAL A 541 -18.17 11.62 12.48
C VAL A 541 -18.23 10.53 11.40
N SER A 542 -18.61 10.92 10.18
CA SER A 542 -18.82 10.05 9.02
C SER A 542 -17.56 9.73 8.23
N HIS A 543 -16.46 10.50 8.36
CA HIS A 543 -15.22 10.29 7.59
C HIS A 543 -15.47 10.27 6.06
N ALA A 544 -16.30 11.19 5.58
CA ALA A 544 -16.94 11.12 4.26
C ALA A 544 -16.03 10.79 3.05
N ALA A 545 -14.81 11.33 3.00
CA ALA A 545 -13.89 11.03 1.89
C ALA A 545 -13.28 9.63 1.95
N GLU A 546 -13.01 9.10 3.15
CA GLU A 546 -12.58 7.71 3.33
C GLU A 546 -13.68 6.76 2.85
N LEU A 547 -14.95 7.07 3.20
CA LEU A 547 -16.11 6.29 2.74
C LEU A 547 -16.22 6.28 1.21
N THR A 548 -16.11 7.42 0.52
CA THR A 548 -16.20 7.45 -0.96
C THR A 548 -14.99 6.79 -1.63
N ALA A 549 -13.80 6.86 -1.02
CA ALA A 549 -12.59 6.15 -1.46
C ALA A 549 -12.66 4.62 -1.25
N GLY A 550 -13.61 4.12 -0.46
CA GLY A 550 -13.84 2.70 -0.21
C GLY A 550 -13.31 2.19 1.14
N TYR A 551 -12.76 3.06 1.98
CA TYR A 551 -12.38 2.73 3.34
C TYR A 551 -13.58 2.97 4.26
N TYR A 552 -14.21 1.91 4.77
CA TYR A 552 -15.31 2.06 5.73
C TYR A 552 -14.78 2.39 7.15
N ASN A 553 -14.01 3.47 7.25
CA ASN A 553 -13.58 4.09 8.49
C ASN A 553 -14.63 5.10 8.95
N THR A 554 -14.86 5.19 10.26
CA THR A 554 -15.71 6.23 10.89
C THR A 554 -15.22 6.46 12.31
N ARG A 555 -15.75 7.48 13.00
CA ARG A 555 -15.44 7.74 14.41
C ARG A 555 -15.65 6.54 15.35
N TYR A 556 -16.53 5.61 14.97
CA TYR A 556 -16.92 4.46 15.78
C TYR A 556 -16.41 3.10 15.23
N ARG A 557 -15.77 3.09 14.06
CA ARG A 557 -15.31 1.88 13.36
C ARG A 557 -13.95 2.15 12.72
N CYS A 558 -12.91 1.48 13.20
CA CYS A 558 -11.64 1.43 12.48
C CYS A 558 -11.82 0.65 11.17
N GLY A 559 -11.82 1.37 10.04
CA GLY A 559 -12.04 0.79 8.72
C GLY A 559 -10.88 -0.07 8.22
N TYR A 560 -9.68 0.18 8.74
CA TYR A 560 -8.44 -0.40 8.24
C TYR A 560 -8.15 -1.82 8.74
N HIS A 561 -8.80 -2.28 9.82
CA HIS A 561 -8.58 -3.63 10.34
C HIS A 561 -8.84 -4.73 9.30
N ASP A 562 -9.84 -4.59 8.44
CA ASP A 562 -10.15 -5.61 7.43
C ASP A 562 -9.07 -5.64 6.32
N PHE A 563 -8.50 -4.49 5.98
CA PHE A 563 -7.37 -4.37 5.06
C PHE A 563 -6.07 -4.94 5.66
N MET A 564 -5.82 -4.71 6.96
CA MET A 564 -4.71 -5.32 7.68
C MET A 564 -4.86 -6.85 7.75
N TYR A 565 -6.09 -7.34 7.99
CA TYR A 565 -6.36 -8.78 8.01
C TYR A 565 -6.10 -9.43 6.64
N MET A 566 -6.60 -8.82 5.56
CA MET A 566 -6.33 -9.23 4.18
C MET A 566 -4.81 -9.22 3.90
N ALA A 567 -4.10 -8.14 4.26
CA ALA A 567 -2.67 -8.03 4.08
C ALA A 567 -1.89 -9.12 4.85
N LYS A 568 -2.34 -9.48 6.06
CA LYS A 568 -1.76 -10.56 6.86
C LYS A 568 -2.01 -11.93 6.25
N GLN A 569 -3.19 -12.20 5.66
CA GLN A 569 -3.44 -13.45 4.93
C GLN A 569 -2.53 -13.61 3.71
N HIS A 570 -2.24 -12.50 3.02
CA HIS A 570 -1.34 -12.47 1.85
C HIS A 570 0.12 -12.21 2.19
N GLY A 571 0.50 -12.12 3.47
CA GLY A 571 1.90 -11.92 3.90
C GLY A 571 2.58 -10.70 3.28
N ILE A 572 1.81 -9.67 2.90
CA ILE A 572 2.32 -8.51 2.15
C ILE A 572 2.79 -7.39 3.07
N ARG A 573 3.62 -6.52 2.49
CA ARG A 573 3.89 -5.18 3.03
C ARG A 573 2.83 -4.19 2.53
N LEU A 574 2.30 -3.36 3.41
CA LEU A 574 1.49 -2.21 3.01
C LEU A 574 2.35 -0.96 2.94
N HIS A 575 2.21 -0.17 1.88
CA HIS A 575 2.73 1.19 1.80
C HIS A 575 1.60 2.18 2.00
N PHE A 576 1.82 3.21 2.78
CA PHE A 576 0.83 4.21 3.12
C PHE A 576 1.35 5.62 2.87
N THR A 577 0.57 6.44 2.17
CA THR A 577 0.94 7.80 1.77
C THR A 577 0.72 8.84 2.89
N CYS A 578 1.12 10.10 2.66
CA CYS A 578 0.94 11.24 3.57
C CYS A 578 1.80 11.23 4.86
N VAL A 579 2.88 10.44 4.96
CA VAL A 579 3.68 10.35 6.20
C VAL A 579 4.49 11.59 6.57
N GLU A 580 4.54 12.60 5.68
CA GLU A 580 5.20 13.89 5.89
C GLU A 580 4.28 14.99 6.44
N MET A 581 2.96 14.79 6.34
CA MET A 581 1.96 15.83 6.56
C MET A 581 1.65 16.06 8.04
N ARG A 582 1.34 17.32 8.39
CA ARG A 582 0.88 17.69 9.75
C ARG A 582 -0.51 18.30 9.75
N ASP A 583 -1.24 18.11 10.83
CA ASP A 583 -2.61 18.60 11.00
C ASP A 583 -2.69 20.13 10.95
N CYS A 584 -1.65 20.82 11.42
CA CYS A 584 -1.55 22.28 11.44
C CYS A 584 -1.30 22.92 10.05
N GLU A 585 -0.99 22.12 9.03
CA GLU A 585 -0.73 22.58 7.66
C GLU A 585 -2.01 22.63 6.81
N HIS A 586 -3.14 22.19 7.36
CA HIS A 586 -4.38 21.97 6.64
C HIS A 586 -5.48 22.98 7.01
N PRO A 587 -6.39 23.32 6.07
CA PRO A 587 -7.51 24.21 6.35
C PRO A 587 -8.47 23.56 7.36
N HIS A 588 -8.84 24.32 8.39
CA HIS A 588 -9.78 23.89 9.44
C HIS A 588 -11.10 23.34 8.85
N ASP A 589 -11.61 24.01 7.81
CA ASP A 589 -12.82 23.68 7.06
C ASP A 589 -12.81 22.26 6.47
N GLY A 590 -11.64 21.75 6.09
CA GLY A 590 -11.46 20.40 5.54
C GLY A 590 -11.48 19.29 6.60
N ARG A 591 -11.51 19.64 7.90
CA ARG A 591 -11.53 18.72 9.04
C ARG A 591 -10.44 17.63 8.95
N CYS A 592 -9.25 18.02 8.47
CA CYS A 592 -8.17 17.09 8.16
C CYS A 592 -7.49 16.53 9.43
N SER A 593 -6.98 15.31 9.36
CA SER A 593 -6.02 14.78 10.34
C SER A 593 -5.09 13.72 9.73
N PRO A 594 -4.09 14.11 8.91
CA PRO A 594 -3.08 13.17 8.44
C PRO A 594 -2.30 12.52 9.59
N GLU A 595 -2.08 13.23 10.70
CA GLU A 595 -1.34 12.67 11.85
C GLU A 595 -2.16 11.60 12.57
N GLY A 596 -3.45 11.87 12.84
CA GLY A 596 -4.37 10.90 13.47
C GLY A 596 -4.70 9.70 12.58
N LEU A 597 -4.78 9.91 11.25
CA LEU A 597 -4.95 8.82 10.29
C LEU A 597 -3.71 7.91 10.26
N LEU A 598 -2.50 8.48 10.25
CA LEU A 598 -1.26 7.71 10.27
C LEU A 598 -1.09 6.93 11.59
N GLU A 599 -1.45 7.54 12.72
CA GLU A 599 -1.46 6.86 14.03
C GLU A 599 -2.43 5.67 14.03
N GLN A 600 -3.65 5.85 13.50
CA GLN A 600 -4.61 4.75 13.32
C GLN A 600 -4.07 3.62 12.42
N MET A 601 -3.37 3.97 11.34
CA MET A 601 -2.75 2.99 10.43
C MET A 601 -1.60 2.22 11.11
N ILE A 602 -0.76 2.88 11.89
CA ILE A 602 0.32 2.24 12.66
C ILE A 602 -0.26 1.28 13.71
N GLU A 603 -1.29 1.71 14.46
CA GLU A 603 -1.95 0.86 15.47
C GLU A 603 -2.63 -0.36 14.85
N ALA A 604 -3.35 -0.17 13.73
CA ALA A 604 -4.01 -1.27 13.02
C ALA A 604 -3.01 -2.28 12.43
N ALA A 605 -1.88 -1.81 11.91
CA ALA A 605 -0.81 -2.65 11.38
C ALA A 605 -0.10 -3.44 12.48
N ASP A 606 0.21 -2.79 13.61
CA ASP A 606 0.86 -3.42 14.75
C ASP A 606 0.00 -4.53 15.38
N LEU A 607 -1.31 -4.27 15.54
CA LEU A 607 -2.28 -5.23 16.08
C LEU A 607 -2.33 -6.55 15.30
N MET A 608 -1.99 -6.52 14.00
CA MET A 608 -2.02 -7.69 13.12
C MET A 608 -0.63 -8.14 12.63
N ASP A 609 0.46 -7.54 13.14
CA ASP A 609 1.84 -7.82 12.70
C ASP A 609 1.98 -7.71 11.16
N VAL A 610 1.50 -6.59 10.60
CA VAL A 610 1.59 -6.26 9.17
C VAL A 610 2.73 -5.24 8.97
N PRO A 611 3.74 -5.52 8.12
CA PRO A 611 4.80 -4.56 7.82
C PRO A 611 4.24 -3.32 7.12
N LEU A 612 4.32 -2.16 7.77
CA LEU A 612 3.88 -0.86 7.23
C LEU A 612 5.08 -0.02 6.76
N ALA A 613 5.03 0.43 5.52
CA ALA A 613 5.97 1.35 4.89
C ALA A 613 5.33 2.73 4.69
N GLY A 614 6.14 3.79 4.70
CA GLY A 614 5.66 5.17 4.50
C GLY A 614 6.08 5.76 3.16
N GLU A 615 5.19 6.51 2.52
CA GLU A 615 5.45 7.34 1.35
C GLU A 615 5.02 8.79 1.62
N ASN A 616 5.83 9.78 1.27
CA ASN A 616 5.38 11.18 1.32
C ASN A 616 4.46 11.46 0.13
N ALA A 617 3.31 12.10 0.37
CA ALA A 617 2.34 12.37 -0.69
C ALA A 617 2.77 13.57 -1.57
N LEU A 618 3.41 14.58 -0.98
CA LEU A 618 3.90 15.77 -1.67
C LEU A 618 5.42 15.86 -1.59
N GLN A 619 6.05 16.40 -2.64
CA GLN A 619 7.50 16.68 -2.65
C GLN A 619 7.82 17.82 -1.67
N ARG A 620 8.28 17.45 -0.46
CA ARG A 620 8.65 18.37 0.62
C ARG A 620 10.10 18.13 1.05
N TYR A 621 10.82 19.22 1.30
CA TYR A 621 12.26 19.23 1.62
C TYR A 621 12.61 20.08 2.84
N ASP A 622 11.61 20.65 3.51
CA ASP A 622 11.79 21.43 4.72
C ASP A 622 11.90 20.54 5.96
N TYR A 623 12.45 21.15 7.02
CA TYR A 623 12.68 20.52 8.31
C TYR A 623 11.44 19.81 8.88
N HIS A 624 10.24 20.40 8.76
CA HIS A 624 9.06 19.86 9.42
C HIS A 624 8.53 18.58 8.76
N ALA A 625 8.52 18.54 7.43
CA ALA A 625 8.15 17.33 6.69
C ALA A 625 9.09 16.17 7.05
N PHE A 626 10.40 16.39 6.98
CA PHE A 626 11.39 15.36 7.34
C PHE A 626 11.34 14.98 8.82
N GLN A 627 11.06 15.92 9.73
CA GLN A 627 10.85 15.63 11.15
C GLN A 627 9.62 14.74 11.38
N ARG A 628 8.49 14.97 10.67
CA ARG A 628 7.29 14.12 10.79
C ARG A 628 7.52 12.71 10.25
N ILE A 629 8.22 12.57 9.12
CA ILE A 629 8.62 11.25 8.59
C ILE A 629 9.50 10.51 9.62
N THR A 630 10.53 11.19 10.15
CA THR A 630 11.45 10.63 11.15
C THR A 630 10.70 10.22 12.43
N HIS A 631 9.77 11.04 12.90
CA HIS A 631 8.93 10.71 14.06
C HIS A 631 8.05 9.47 13.81
N SER A 632 7.47 9.36 12.61
CA SER A 632 6.65 8.21 12.21
C SER A 632 7.48 6.92 12.08
N ALA A 633 8.77 7.03 11.74
CA ALA A 633 9.73 5.93 11.67
C ALA A 633 10.30 5.50 13.03
N PHE A 634 10.69 6.42 13.93
CA PHE A 634 11.41 6.10 15.18
C PHE A 634 10.72 6.50 16.49
N GLY A 635 9.51 7.06 16.44
CA GLY A 635 8.73 7.56 17.58
C GLY A 635 8.86 6.75 18.88
N GLN A 636 8.83 7.48 20.00
CA GLN A 636 9.10 6.98 21.35
C GLN A 636 7.84 6.51 22.11
N SER A 637 6.64 6.67 21.53
CA SER A 637 5.39 6.12 22.07
C SER A 637 5.09 4.75 21.46
N ALA A 638 4.24 3.94 22.12
CA ALA A 638 3.79 2.66 21.57
C ALA A 638 2.99 2.80 20.25
N SER A 639 2.40 3.99 20.03
CA SER A 639 1.56 4.39 18.88
C SER A 639 2.33 5.11 17.76
N ALA A 640 3.64 5.31 17.88
CA ALA A 640 4.47 5.93 16.85
C ALA A 640 5.75 5.09 16.60
N GLY A 641 6.42 5.32 15.49
CA GLY A 641 7.76 4.77 15.28
C GLY A 641 7.82 3.29 14.93
N ARG A 642 7.12 2.87 13.87
CA ARG A 642 7.09 1.47 13.41
C ARG A 642 7.16 1.27 11.89
N LEU A 643 7.44 2.33 11.11
CA LEU A 643 7.62 2.18 9.66
C LEU A 643 8.84 1.31 9.36
N VAL A 644 8.65 0.21 8.63
CA VAL A 644 9.73 -0.75 8.32
C VAL A 644 10.66 -0.25 7.20
N GLN A 645 10.20 0.72 6.42
CA GLN A 645 10.94 1.44 5.38
C GLN A 645 10.20 2.74 5.03
N VAL A 646 10.89 3.68 4.38
CA VAL A 646 10.27 4.87 3.77
C VAL A 646 10.67 4.95 2.30
N THR A 647 9.73 5.23 1.41
CA THR A 647 9.99 5.45 -0.01
C THR A 647 9.69 6.91 -0.36
N PHE A 648 10.75 7.68 -0.65
CA PHE A 648 10.66 9.12 -0.88
C PHE A 648 10.22 9.47 -2.31
N LEU A 649 9.16 10.26 -2.42
CA LEU A 649 8.62 10.82 -3.66
C LEU A 649 9.24 12.22 -3.86
N ARG A 650 10.00 12.49 -4.94
CA ARG A 650 10.49 11.61 -6.03
C ARG A 650 11.85 12.14 -6.51
N MET A 651 12.69 11.28 -7.08
CA MET A 651 13.94 11.72 -7.72
C MET A 651 13.64 12.67 -8.88
N GLY A 652 14.23 13.85 -8.85
CA GLY A 652 14.12 14.88 -9.87
C GLY A 652 14.93 16.11 -9.50
N ASP A 653 14.90 17.14 -10.36
CA ASP A 653 15.73 18.34 -10.19
C ASP A 653 15.50 19.00 -8.81
N LEU A 654 14.24 19.09 -8.35
CA LEU A 654 13.88 19.65 -7.05
C LEU A 654 14.52 18.91 -5.85
N MET A 655 14.76 17.60 -5.95
CA MET A 655 15.45 16.81 -4.92
C MET A 655 16.94 17.14 -4.87
N PHE A 656 17.57 17.33 -6.03
CA PHE A 656 18.99 17.66 -6.13
C PHE A 656 19.26 19.14 -5.81
N ASP A 657 18.32 20.04 -6.09
CA ASP A 657 18.35 21.45 -5.64
C ASP A 657 18.27 21.56 -4.10
N ASN A 658 17.56 20.63 -3.44
CA ASN A 658 17.41 20.56 -1.98
C ASN A 658 18.28 19.46 -1.32
N TRP A 659 19.35 19.04 -2.00
CA TRP A 659 20.13 17.85 -1.62
C TRP A 659 20.70 17.90 -0.20
N SER A 660 21.10 19.07 0.29
CA SER A 660 21.64 19.24 1.66
C SER A 660 20.61 18.94 2.75
N ALA A 661 19.32 19.24 2.53
CA ALA A 661 18.24 18.90 3.45
C ALA A 661 17.92 17.40 3.36
N PHE A 662 17.91 16.83 2.16
CA PHE A 662 17.72 15.39 1.96
C PHE A 662 18.83 14.54 2.62
N LEU A 663 20.10 15.01 2.59
CA LEU A 663 21.20 14.34 3.30
C LEU A 663 21.01 14.37 4.83
N GLN A 664 20.50 15.46 5.41
CA GLN A 664 20.19 15.54 6.84
C GLN A 664 19.03 14.60 7.23
N PHE A 665 18.02 14.48 6.36
CA PHE A 665 16.96 13.48 6.50
C PHE A 665 17.52 12.05 6.47
N LEU A 666 18.37 11.70 5.50
CA LEU A 666 19.00 10.38 5.44
C LEU A 666 19.88 10.07 6.67
N SER A 667 20.57 11.07 7.23
CA SER A 667 21.29 10.91 8.50
C SER A 667 20.34 10.61 9.66
N SER A 668 19.23 11.34 9.75
CA SER A 668 18.18 11.10 10.76
C SER A 668 17.59 9.69 10.63
N MET A 669 17.41 9.21 9.39
CA MET A 669 16.90 7.87 9.09
C MET A 669 17.90 6.73 9.35
N ARG A 670 19.18 7.02 9.58
CA ARG A 670 20.18 6.03 10.02
C ARG A 670 20.19 5.80 11.53
N GLY A 671 19.48 6.63 12.30
CA GLY A 671 19.56 6.62 13.77
C GLY A 671 20.71 7.44 14.33
N ASP A 672 21.39 8.26 13.50
CA ASP A 672 22.47 9.18 13.92
C ASP A 672 21.91 10.41 14.68
N GLN A 673 20.99 10.20 15.61
CA GLN A 673 20.53 11.25 16.51
C GLN A 673 21.46 11.34 17.71
N SER A 674 22.43 12.26 17.64
CA SER A 674 22.96 12.89 18.85
C SER A 674 21.83 13.71 19.49
N ILE A 675 21.20 13.12 20.51
CA ILE A 675 20.16 13.74 21.35
C ILE A 675 20.76 14.88 22.18
#